data_AF-A0A6P6MQ33-F1
#
_entry.id   AF-A0A6P6MQ33-F1
#
_cell.length_a   1.000
_cell.length_b   1.000
_cell.length_c   1.000
_cell.angle_alpha   90.00
_cell.angle_beta   90.00
_cell.angle_gamma   90.00
#
_symmetry.space_group_name_H-M   'P 1'
#
loop_
_entity.id
_entity.type
_entity.pdbx_description
1 polymer ?
#
loop_
_entity_poly.entity_id
_entity_poly.type
_entity_poly.pdbx_seq_one_letter_code
_entity_poly.pdbx_strand_id
1 'polypeptide(L)'
;MAHLCLVSLLVLSLVLETQALTPTHHLTTTDVARLQAVLSQPFTDLKSAYYSVVGLGKLGIFAADADETCRFINSNLDPSSVESLFYAAEASQALSGCEIPVSNDTRDLLLATVSEDSTASQIHQSVSALSALGLPLASQEVVSALKARISKEDNVLAIILALQTASRLSQQAELGDILEEIEDLAARLDDLGGVYLQFEEGLEATALFVSAAYSLSDHVDMEPPLKEDQVIQLVNSIFSKKSWDSLSEAFSVASAAASLSNNRFHVPVIVSAQGPSAVSHSHPFLRLQVTDVLCQPLSSASVLVESASAVSSKSAILSQAPFTLRDGVFELNFMSSQPASGYYQFSVAIAGDSRFVANHVELKVKVSTRVAINNMDLSVVDKDQSIGPKTTRVEYPTKAKASFMADSHQNFAMTFQLVDETSGVELTPHQTFVRLHNQKTGQEVVFVAEPDSKNLYKFELDTAERKTEFDSISGTYALYLMVGDATLENPILWNVADVVLKFLDEEAPGTIQAKTLYVPKPEIQHLFREPEKKPPTVVSNAFTALVLSPLLLLLILWFKLGANISNFTLSPSTILFHLGHAAMLGLMYVYWTHLNMFQTLKYLAIIGSLTFLAGNRMLAQKAVKRLDRK
;
A
#
# COMPACT_ATOMS: atom_id res chain seq x y z
N MET A 1 -41.21 -44.04 49.22
CA MET A 1 -41.65 -44.31 47.83
C MET A 1 -41.42 -43.04 47.04
N ALA A 2 -40.65 -42.94 45.96
CA ALA A 2 -39.76 -43.85 45.24
C ALA A 2 -38.77 -42.96 44.45
N HIS A 3 -37.62 -43.53 44.09
CA HIS A 3 -36.52 -42.98 43.30
C HIS A 3 -36.91 -42.37 41.94
N LEU A 4 -36.10 -41.42 41.42
CA LEU A 4 -35.20 -41.54 40.23
C LEU A 4 -34.80 -40.12 39.75
N CYS A 5 -33.56 -39.67 39.93
CA CYS A 5 -32.46 -39.74 38.95
C CYS A 5 -32.75 -39.01 37.61
N LEU A 6 -32.19 -37.79 37.46
CA LEU A 6 -31.64 -37.32 36.17
C LEU A 6 -30.69 -36.15 36.44
N VAL A 7 -29.43 -36.50 36.74
CA VAL A 7 -28.29 -35.58 36.63
C VAL A 7 -28.00 -35.49 35.13
N SER A 8 -28.32 -34.36 34.52
CA SER A 8 -27.87 -34.06 33.16
C SER A 8 -26.42 -33.58 33.25
N LEU A 9 -25.48 -34.45 32.89
CA LEU A 9 -24.11 -34.06 32.58
C LEU A 9 -24.15 -33.15 31.35
N LEU A 10 -24.06 -31.83 31.56
CA LEU A 10 -23.60 -30.93 30.51
C LEU A 10 -22.09 -31.18 30.36
N VAL A 11 -21.72 -32.04 29.41
CA VAL A 11 -20.37 -32.06 28.87
C VAL A 11 -20.23 -30.79 28.04
N LEU A 12 -19.75 -29.73 28.69
CA LEU A 12 -19.28 -28.53 28.02
C LEU A 12 -17.97 -28.94 27.32
N SER A 13 -18.05 -29.35 26.05
CA SER A 13 -16.88 -29.43 25.19
C SER A 13 -16.36 -28.01 25.00
N LEU A 14 -15.43 -27.59 25.87
CA LEU A 14 -14.53 -26.50 25.53
C LEU A 14 -13.77 -26.94 24.29
N VAL A 15 -14.19 -26.46 23.13
CA VAL A 15 -13.31 -26.32 21.99
C VAL A 15 -12.33 -25.24 22.42
N LEU A 16 -11.19 -25.63 23.00
CA LEU A 16 -10.02 -24.77 22.94
C LEU A 16 -9.80 -24.58 21.44
N GLU A 17 -9.94 -23.35 20.96
CA GLU A 17 -9.35 -22.94 19.69
C GLU A 17 -7.83 -23.06 19.89
N THR A 18 -7.31 -24.27 19.72
CA THR A 18 -5.89 -24.48 19.43
C THR A 18 -5.71 -23.86 18.06
N GLN A 19 -5.31 -22.58 18.01
CA GLN A 19 -4.87 -21.98 16.77
C GLN A 19 -3.78 -22.90 16.21
N ALA A 20 -4.06 -23.53 15.08
CA ALA A 20 -3.08 -24.36 14.40
C ALA A 20 -1.88 -23.46 14.06
N LEU A 21 -0.76 -23.66 14.77
CA LEU A 21 0.48 -22.94 14.56
C LEU A 21 1.16 -23.51 13.31
N THR A 22 0.69 -23.09 12.14
CA THR A 22 1.32 -23.45 10.86
C THR A 22 2.53 -22.56 10.62
N PRO A 23 3.65 -23.07 10.08
CA PRO A 23 4.78 -22.22 9.74
C PRO A 23 4.35 -21.16 8.72
N THR A 24 4.46 -19.89 9.10
CA THR A 24 4.07 -18.74 8.27
C THR A 24 5.17 -18.41 7.26
N HIS A 25 6.42 -18.75 7.57
CA HIS A 25 7.57 -18.60 6.70
C HIS A 25 8.22 -19.96 6.44
N HIS A 26 8.51 -20.20 5.16
CA HIS A 26 9.20 -21.40 4.68
C HIS A 26 9.93 -21.08 3.38
N LEU A 27 10.92 -21.91 3.05
CA LEU A 27 11.59 -21.85 1.76
C LEU A 27 10.65 -22.36 0.66
N THR A 28 10.58 -21.63 -0.45
CA THR A 28 9.99 -22.13 -1.70
C THR A 28 11.05 -22.79 -2.56
N THR A 29 10.64 -23.52 -3.60
CA THR A 29 11.58 -24.12 -4.58
C THR A 29 12.53 -23.08 -5.19
N THR A 30 12.06 -21.85 -5.39
CA THR A 30 12.88 -20.72 -5.87
C THR A 30 13.86 -20.25 -4.81
N ASP A 31 13.47 -20.26 -3.53
CA ASP A 31 14.33 -19.89 -2.41
C ASP A 31 15.46 -20.92 -2.21
N VAL A 32 15.14 -22.22 -2.31
CA VAL A 32 16.14 -23.31 -2.27
C VAL A 32 17.12 -23.19 -3.45
N ALA A 33 16.63 -22.92 -4.67
CA ALA A 33 17.51 -22.72 -5.82
C ALA A 33 18.43 -21.49 -5.66
N ARG A 34 17.94 -20.43 -5.02
CA ARG A 34 18.77 -19.26 -4.68
C ARG A 34 19.79 -19.58 -3.59
N LEU A 35 19.42 -20.38 -2.59
CA LEU A 35 20.34 -20.84 -1.54
C LEU A 35 21.49 -21.63 -2.17
N GLN A 36 21.16 -22.57 -3.06
CA GLN A 36 22.12 -23.32 -3.85
C GLN A 36 23.02 -22.38 -4.68
N ALA A 37 22.45 -21.37 -5.33
CA ALA A 37 23.23 -20.44 -6.15
C ALA A 37 24.24 -19.61 -5.33
N VAL A 38 23.88 -19.20 -4.10
CA VAL A 38 24.81 -18.52 -3.18
C VAL A 38 25.94 -19.46 -2.76
N LEU A 39 25.62 -20.71 -2.42
CA LEU A 39 26.61 -21.72 -2.04
C LEU A 39 27.46 -22.23 -3.22
N SER A 40 27.07 -21.95 -4.46
CA SER A 40 27.81 -22.33 -5.66
C SER A 40 28.74 -21.22 -6.17
N GLN A 41 28.97 -20.17 -5.38
CA GLN A 41 29.90 -19.10 -5.75
C GLN A 41 31.36 -19.62 -5.83
N PRO A 42 32.21 -19.03 -6.70
CA PRO A 42 33.61 -19.44 -6.81
C PRO A 42 34.38 -19.28 -5.51
N PHE A 43 35.29 -20.21 -5.23
CA PHE A 43 36.11 -20.18 -4.01
C PHE A 43 37.15 -19.06 -4.06
N THR A 44 37.22 -18.26 -3.00
CA THR A 44 38.25 -17.23 -2.80
C THR A 44 39.34 -17.70 -1.85
N ASP A 45 38.99 -18.58 -0.91
CA ASP A 45 39.83 -19.11 0.15
C ASP A 45 39.27 -20.45 0.68
N LEU A 46 39.97 -21.10 1.61
CA LEU A 46 39.52 -22.37 2.21
C LEU A 46 38.18 -22.25 2.94
N LYS A 47 37.89 -21.10 3.57
CA LYS A 47 36.66 -20.86 4.31
C LYS A 47 35.45 -20.85 3.38
N SER A 48 35.56 -20.14 2.27
CA SER A 48 34.55 -20.11 1.21
C SER A 48 34.34 -21.50 0.57
N ALA A 49 35.42 -22.28 0.39
CA ALA A 49 35.33 -23.65 -0.10
C ALA A 49 34.60 -24.56 0.90
N TYR A 50 34.90 -24.44 2.20
CA TYR A 50 34.19 -25.17 3.25
C TYR A 50 32.68 -24.89 3.25
N TYR A 51 32.27 -23.62 3.34
CA TYR A 51 30.84 -23.28 3.37
C TYR A 51 30.12 -23.73 2.11
N SER A 52 30.76 -23.61 0.95
CA SER A 52 30.19 -24.01 -0.33
C SER A 52 30.03 -25.53 -0.44
N VAL A 53 31.11 -26.29 -0.25
CA VAL A 53 31.12 -27.75 -0.42
C VAL A 53 30.25 -28.44 0.62
N VAL A 54 30.46 -28.11 1.91
CA VAL A 54 29.71 -28.74 2.99
C VAL A 54 28.25 -28.26 2.96
N GLY A 55 28.00 -26.97 2.68
CA GLY A 55 26.65 -26.42 2.56
C GLY A 55 25.85 -27.04 1.42
N LEU A 56 26.45 -27.23 0.24
CA LEU A 56 25.81 -27.94 -0.87
C LEU A 56 25.51 -29.40 -0.49
N GLY A 57 26.42 -30.05 0.24
CA GLY A 57 26.21 -31.38 0.81
C GLY A 57 24.99 -31.44 1.73
N LYS A 58 24.73 -30.40 2.55
CA LYS A 58 23.52 -30.29 3.39
C LYS A 58 22.23 -30.20 2.56
N LEU A 59 22.29 -29.67 1.35
CA LEU A 59 21.16 -29.66 0.40
C LEU A 59 21.02 -30.95 -0.42
N GLY A 60 21.89 -31.95 -0.19
CA GLY A 60 21.93 -33.20 -0.96
C GLY A 60 22.55 -33.04 -2.35
N ILE A 61 23.33 -31.98 -2.57
CA ILE A 61 23.93 -31.64 -3.86
C ILE A 61 25.44 -31.85 -3.78
N PHE A 62 25.98 -32.66 -4.70
CA PHE A 62 27.42 -32.88 -4.79
C PHE A 62 28.11 -31.77 -5.58
N ALA A 63 29.36 -31.46 -5.23
CA ALA A 63 30.18 -30.50 -5.97
C ALA A 63 30.37 -30.98 -7.42
N ALA A 64 30.19 -30.06 -8.40
CA ALA A 64 30.22 -30.39 -9.82
C ALA A 64 31.58 -30.96 -10.29
N ASP A 65 32.69 -30.41 -9.77
CA ASP A 65 34.07 -30.82 -10.10
C ASP A 65 34.85 -31.17 -8.82
N ALA A 66 34.63 -32.37 -8.28
CA ALA A 66 35.25 -32.83 -7.03
C ALA A 66 36.79 -32.83 -7.09
N ASP A 67 37.39 -33.24 -8.21
CA ASP A 67 38.84 -33.29 -8.39
C ASP A 67 39.49 -31.90 -8.42
N GLU A 68 38.84 -30.92 -9.05
CA GLU A 68 39.33 -29.54 -9.08
C GLU A 68 39.21 -28.86 -7.72
N THR A 69 38.08 -29.09 -7.05
CA THR A 69 37.85 -28.63 -5.69
C THR A 69 38.90 -29.20 -4.73
N CYS A 70 39.18 -30.50 -4.83
CA CYS A 70 40.20 -31.13 -4.00
C CYS A 70 41.62 -30.58 -4.26
N ARG A 71 41.96 -30.30 -5.53
CA ARG A 71 43.22 -29.64 -5.88
C ARG A 71 43.30 -28.23 -5.29
N PHE A 72 42.21 -27.47 -5.33
CA PHE A 72 42.14 -26.13 -4.72
C PHE A 72 42.36 -26.20 -3.21
N ILE A 73 41.68 -27.12 -2.50
CA ILE A 73 41.83 -27.31 -1.05
C ILE A 73 43.29 -27.63 -0.70
N ASN A 74 43.89 -28.62 -1.37
CA ASN A 74 45.28 -29.02 -1.12
C ASN A 74 46.30 -27.91 -1.43
N SER A 75 46.03 -27.06 -2.43
CA SER A 75 46.95 -25.98 -2.82
C SER A 75 46.92 -24.78 -1.87
N ASN A 76 45.83 -24.59 -1.12
CA ASN A 76 45.65 -23.49 -0.18
C ASN A 76 45.81 -23.92 1.28
N LEU A 77 46.09 -25.20 1.53
CA LEU A 77 46.28 -25.78 2.86
C LEU A 77 47.55 -25.23 3.54
N ASP A 78 47.36 -24.53 4.65
CA ASP A 78 48.40 -24.27 5.64
C ASP A 78 48.34 -25.35 6.75
N PRO A 79 49.31 -26.27 6.84
CA PRO A 79 49.33 -27.34 7.83
C PRO A 79 49.70 -26.87 9.25
N SER A 80 50.09 -25.60 9.42
CA SER A 80 50.44 -25.00 10.72
C SER A 80 49.29 -24.21 11.36
N SER A 81 48.16 -24.07 10.66
CA SER A 81 46.98 -23.34 11.13
C SER A 81 45.81 -24.30 11.39
N VAL A 82 45.31 -24.31 12.63
CA VAL A 82 44.14 -25.11 13.04
C VAL A 82 42.91 -24.77 12.21
N GLU A 83 42.69 -23.48 11.93
CA GLU A 83 41.55 -23.02 11.13
C GLU A 83 41.64 -23.52 9.67
N SER A 84 42.83 -23.46 9.07
CA SER A 84 43.09 -23.98 7.72
C SER A 84 42.85 -25.49 7.65
N LEU A 85 43.35 -26.24 8.64
CA LEU A 85 43.15 -27.68 8.75
C LEU A 85 41.68 -28.06 8.91
N PHE A 86 40.93 -27.30 9.72
CA PHE A 86 39.49 -27.50 9.91
C PHE A 86 38.72 -27.35 8.59
N TYR A 87 38.87 -26.22 7.90
CA TYR A 87 38.14 -25.99 6.65
C TYR A 87 38.52 -27.01 5.59
N ALA A 88 39.80 -27.36 5.47
CA ALA A 88 40.28 -28.34 4.50
C ALA A 88 39.78 -29.75 4.81
N ALA A 89 39.87 -30.20 6.07
CA ALA A 89 39.45 -31.54 6.48
C ALA A 89 37.95 -31.75 6.28
N GLU A 90 37.11 -30.83 6.77
CA GLU A 90 35.66 -30.93 6.63
C GLU A 90 35.21 -30.85 5.16
N ALA A 91 35.78 -29.93 4.38
CA ALA A 91 35.48 -29.84 2.96
C ALA A 91 35.91 -31.11 2.21
N SER A 92 37.07 -31.69 2.55
CA SER A 92 37.55 -32.94 1.93
C SER A 92 36.66 -34.13 2.25
N GLN A 93 36.13 -34.23 3.48
CA GLN A 93 35.25 -35.31 3.90
C GLN A 93 33.94 -35.34 3.10
N ALA A 94 33.46 -34.16 2.69
CA ALA A 94 32.28 -34.03 1.83
C ALA A 94 32.55 -34.35 0.34
N LEU A 95 33.81 -34.58 -0.05
CA LEU A 95 34.22 -34.92 -1.43
C LEU A 95 34.65 -36.38 -1.54
N SER A 96 34.09 -37.11 -2.50
CA SER A 96 34.50 -38.49 -2.76
C SER A 96 35.94 -38.55 -3.29
N GLY A 97 36.85 -39.17 -2.53
CA GLY A 97 38.23 -39.43 -2.96
C GLY A 97 39.22 -38.27 -2.74
N CYS A 98 38.84 -37.25 -1.96
CA CYS A 98 39.76 -36.17 -1.59
C CYS A 98 40.47 -36.49 -0.28
N GLU A 99 41.78 -36.71 -0.32
CA GLU A 99 42.61 -36.93 0.87
C GLU A 99 43.46 -35.68 1.17
N ILE A 100 43.53 -35.35 2.47
CA ILE A 100 44.36 -34.27 2.99
C ILE A 100 45.64 -34.90 3.58
N PRO A 101 46.84 -34.40 3.22
CA PRO A 101 48.08 -34.91 3.77
C PRO A 101 48.19 -34.62 5.27
N VAL A 102 48.29 -35.67 6.08
CA VAL A 102 48.45 -35.57 7.54
C VAL A 102 49.89 -35.89 7.95
N SER A 103 50.58 -34.91 8.53
CA SER A 103 51.88 -35.12 9.16
C SER A 103 51.74 -35.37 10.67
N ASN A 104 52.78 -35.92 11.30
CA ASN A 104 52.79 -36.07 12.77
C ASN A 104 52.68 -34.70 13.46
N ASP A 105 53.37 -33.69 12.95
CA ASP A 105 53.32 -32.32 13.48
C ASP A 105 51.91 -31.74 13.41
N THR A 106 51.18 -32.01 12.32
CA THR A 106 49.77 -31.63 12.14
C THR A 106 48.88 -32.30 13.19
N ARG A 107 49.06 -33.60 13.41
CA ARG A 107 48.31 -34.36 14.41
C ARG A 107 48.58 -33.82 15.82
N ASP A 108 49.84 -33.59 16.16
CA ASP A 108 50.26 -33.12 17.49
C ASP A 108 49.75 -31.70 17.75
N LEU A 109 49.72 -30.83 16.73
CA LEU A 109 49.12 -29.50 16.81
C LEU A 109 47.62 -29.55 17.13
N LEU A 110 46.86 -30.38 16.42
CA LEU A 110 45.42 -30.51 16.64
C LEU A 110 45.11 -31.08 18.03
N LEU A 111 45.86 -32.10 18.47
CA LEU A 111 45.69 -32.68 19.81
C LEU A 111 46.08 -31.69 20.92
N ALA A 112 47.18 -30.95 20.76
CA ALA A 112 47.61 -29.95 21.74
C ALA A 112 46.63 -28.77 21.86
N THR A 113 45.87 -28.48 20.80
CA THR A 113 44.85 -27.42 20.81
C THR A 113 43.60 -27.83 21.59
N VAL A 114 43.34 -29.13 21.80
CA VAL A 114 42.29 -29.62 22.70
C VAL A 114 42.76 -29.46 24.14
N SER A 115 42.57 -28.26 24.71
CA SER A 115 42.92 -27.96 26.10
C SER A 115 41.93 -26.99 26.73
N GLU A 116 41.91 -26.93 28.06
CA GLU A 116 41.09 -25.96 28.82
C GLU A 116 41.54 -24.51 28.60
N ASP A 117 42.73 -24.29 28.02
CA ASP A 117 43.33 -22.98 27.73
C ASP A 117 43.06 -22.51 26.28
N SER A 118 42.46 -23.35 25.43
CA SER A 118 42.00 -23.00 24.08
C SER A 118 40.55 -22.54 24.06
N THR A 119 40.18 -21.61 23.17
CA THR A 119 38.79 -21.13 23.02
C THR A 119 37.84 -22.22 22.51
N ALA A 120 36.53 -22.07 22.73
CA ALA A 120 35.53 -23.02 22.20
C ALA A 120 35.63 -23.22 20.67
N SER A 121 35.93 -22.14 19.93
CA SER A 121 36.16 -22.20 18.48
C SER A 121 37.38 -23.04 18.11
N GLN A 122 38.51 -22.85 18.79
CA GLN A 122 39.73 -23.64 18.54
C GLN A 122 39.53 -25.12 18.87
N ILE A 123 38.81 -25.44 19.96
CA ILE A 123 38.47 -26.82 20.31
C ILE A 123 37.57 -27.42 19.23
N HIS A 124 36.50 -26.71 18.83
CA HIS A 124 35.58 -27.15 17.77
C HIS A 124 36.30 -27.42 16.45
N GLN A 125 37.13 -26.48 16.00
CA GLN A 125 37.91 -26.60 14.77
C GLN A 125 38.85 -27.80 14.83
N SER A 126 39.58 -27.97 15.94
CA SER A 126 40.53 -29.07 16.11
C SER A 126 39.86 -30.44 16.15
N VAL A 127 38.79 -30.57 16.92
CA VAL A 127 38.04 -31.81 17.07
C VAL A 127 37.36 -32.20 15.76
N SER A 128 36.76 -31.24 15.05
CA SER A 128 36.13 -31.50 13.76
C SER A 128 37.18 -31.92 12.72
N ALA A 129 38.36 -31.27 12.69
CA ALA A 129 39.47 -31.70 11.84
C ALA A 129 39.96 -33.12 12.16
N LEU A 130 40.18 -33.43 13.45
CA LEU A 130 40.59 -34.78 13.89
C LEU A 130 39.55 -35.84 13.49
N SER A 131 38.27 -35.54 13.68
CA SER A 131 37.15 -36.41 13.31
C SER A 131 37.07 -36.64 11.79
N ALA A 132 37.13 -35.58 10.99
CA ALA A 132 37.08 -35.65 9.53
C ALA A 132 38.28 -36.41 8.93
N LEU A 133 39.47 -36.26 9.53
CA LEU A 133 40.69 -36.98 9.12
C LEU A 133 40.77 -38.42 9.65
N GLY A 134 39.79 -38.89 10.43
CA GLY A 134 39.80 -40.23 11.02
C GLY A 134 40.91 -40.46 12.05
N LEU A 135 41.38 -39.40 12.70
CA LEU A 135 42.43 -39.46 13.72
C LEU A 135 41.84 -39.78 15.10
N PRO A 136 42.58 -40.47 15.99
CA PRO A 136 42.07 -40.86 17.30
C PRO A 136 41.84 -39.63 18.19
N LEU A 137 40.72 -39.60 18.89
CA LEU A 137 40.27 -38.52 19.76
C LEU A 137 39.96 -39.04 21.16
N ALA A 138 40.50 -38.38 22.19
CA ALA A 138 40.17 -38.67 23.59
C ALA A 138 38.86 -37.95 23.98
N SER A 139 37.71 -38.57 23.69
CA SER A 139 36.39 -37.92 23.84
C SER A 139 36.14 -37.35 25.24
N GLN A 140 36.54 -38.03 26.32
CA GLN A 140 36.33 -37.54 27.68
C GLN A 140 37.19 -36.30 28.03
N GLU A 141 38.38 -36.18 27.44
CA GLU A 141 39.24 -35.00 27.61
C GLU A 141 38.62 -33.80 26.89
N VAL A 142 38.06 -34.01 25.70
CA VAL A 142 37.30 -32.97 24.97
C VAL A 142 36.09 -32.51 25.77
N VAL A 143 35.30 -33.45 26.32
CA VAL A 143 34.14 -33.11 27.16
C VAL A 143 34.56 -32.25 28.36
N SER A 144 35.63 -32.63 29.06
CA SER A 144 36.17 -31.84 30.18
C SER A 144 36.56 -30.42 29.75
N ALA A 145 37.27 -30.29 28.62
CA ALA A 145 37.67 -28.99 28.07
C ALA A 145 36.47 -28.13 27.65
N LEU A 146 35.45 -28.71 27.01
CA LEU A 146 34.22 -28.02 26.62
C LEU A 146 33.45 -27.53 27.85
N LYS A 147 33.25 -28.37 28.87
CA LYS A 147 32.59 -27.96 30.13
C LYS A 147 33.32 -26.80 30.80
N ALA A 148 34.65 -26.87 30.90
CA ALA A 148 35.46 -25.79 31.44
C ALA A 148 35.30 -24.47 30.65
N ARG A 149 35.05 -24.54 29.33
CA ARG A 149 34.83 -23.38 28.47
C ARG A 149 33.43 -22.81 28.52
N ILE A 150 32.40 -23.65 28.54
CA ILE A 150 31.01 -23.23 28.72
C ILE A 150 30.90 -22.40 30.01
N SER A 151 31.47 -22.88 31.12
CA SER A 151 31.46 -22.14 32.40
C SER A 151 32.28 -20.84 32.42
N LYS A 152 33.26 -20.67 31.52
CA LYS A 152 34.15 -19.49 31.48
C LYS A 152 33.69 -18.42 30.48
N GLU A 153 33.15 -18.81 29.34
CA GLU A 153 32.88 -17.92 28.20
C GLU A 153 31.43 -17.43 28.13
N ASP A 154 30.47 -18.10 28.80
CA ASP A 154 29.02 -17.80 28.85
C ASP A 154 28.50 -17.02 27.62
N ASN A 155 28.79 -17.57 26.45
CA ASN A 155 28.53 -16.97 25.13
C ASN A 155 27.75 -17.97 24.30
N VAL A 156 26.62 -17.54 23.73
CA VAL A 156 25.72 -18.37 22.93
C VAL A 156 26.47 -19.12 21.83
N LEU A 157 27.33 -18.44 21.06
CA LEU A 157 28.10 -19.09 19.99
C LEU A 157 29.10 -20.12 20.52
N ALA A 158 29.72 -19.88 21.68
CA ALA A 158 30.66 -20.83 22.27
C ALA A 158 29.94 -22.12 22.70
N ILE A 159 28.74 -22.00 23.29
CA ILE A 159 27.90 -23.13 23.68
C ILE A 159 27.41 -23.88 22.43
N ILE A 160 26.95 -23.18 21.39
CA ILE A 160 26.53 -23.81 20.12
C ILE A 160 27.68 -24.62 19.51
N LEU A 161 28.91 -24.08 19.48
CA LEU A 161 30.08 -24.81 19.00
C LEU A 161 30.40 -26.02 19.87
N ALA A 162 30.20 -25.93 21.19
CA ALA A 162 30.34 -27.07 22.09
C ALA A 162 29.32 -28.18 21.79
N LEU A 163 28.05 -27.83 21.55
CA LEU A 163 27.00 -28.76 21.13
C LEU A 163 27.37 -29.48 19.83
N GLN A 164 27.81 -28.72 18.81
CA GLN A 164 28.25 -29.29 17.53
C GLN A 164 29.45 -30.22 17.71
N THR A 165 30.40 -29.83 18.55
CA THR A 165 31.60 -30.64 18.84
C THR A 165 31.22 -31.94 19.54
N ALA A 166 30.32 -31.87 20.53
CA ALA A 166 29.83 -33.01 21.29
C ALA A 166 29.16 -34.08 20.40
N SER A 167 28.47 -33.65 19.32
CA SER A 167 27.85 -34.57 18.34
C SER A 167 28.84 -35.47 17.59
N ARG A 168 30.15 -35.20 17.68
CA ARG A 168 31.23 -35.97 17.03
C ARG A 168 32.01 -36.87 17.98
N LEU A 169 31.71 -36.80 19.28
CA LEU A 169 32.43 -37.54 20.31
C LEU A 169 31.88 -38.95 20.48
N SER A 170 32.63 -39.84 21.14
CA SER A 170 32.10 -41.15 21.51
C SER A 170 30.88 -41.01 22.44
N GLN A 171 29.81 -41.76 22.18
CA GLN A 171 28.65 -41.86 23.07
C GLN A 171 29.00 -42.41 24.47
N GLN A 172 30.19 -43.01 24.64
CA GLN A 172 30.69 -43.47 25.94
C GLN A 172 31.17 -42.32 26.83
N ALA A 173 31.37 -41.12 26.28
CA ALA A 173 31.74 -39.93 27.05
C ALA A 173 30.52 -39.31 27.75
N GLU A 174 30.76 -38.53 28.80
CA GLU A 174 29.71 -37.93 29.62
C GLU A 174 29.10 -36.66 28.98
N LEU A 175 28.30 -36.86 27.92
CA LEU A 175 27.67 -35.78 27.13
C LEU A 175 26.45 -35.13 27.79
N GLY A 176 25.94 -35.69 28.89
CA GLY A 176 24.69 -35.26 29.55
C GLY A 176 24.64 -33.77 29.88
N ASP A 177 25.61 -33.25 30.62
CA ASP A 177 25.63 -31.83 30.99
C ASP A 177 25.70 -30.91 29.76
N ILE A 178 26.35 -31.35 28.67
CA ILE A 178 26.38 -30.56 27.42
C ILE A 178 25.03 -30.62 26.70
N LEU A 179 24.28 -31.73 26.82
CA LEU A 179 22.94 -31.85 26.28
C LEU A 179 21.93 -30.94 27.00
N GLU A 180 22.08 -30.79 28.33
CA GLU A 180 21.24 -29.89 29.14
C GLU A 180 21.35 -28.42 28.67
N GLU A 181 22.51 -28.01 28.13
CA GLU A 181 22.70 -26.68 27.55
C GLU A 181 21.76 -26.39 26.37
N ILE A 182 21.15 -27.40 25.74
CA ILE A 182 20.12 -27.16 24.70
C ILE A 182 18.90 -26.46 25.32
N GLU A 183 18.45 -26.90 26.49
CA GLU A 183 17.31 -26.30 27.20
C GLU A 183 17.67 -24.89 27.69
N ASP A 184 18.89 -24.72 28.22
CA ASP A 184 19.37 -23.42 28.68
C ASP A 184 19.50 -22.41 27.52
N LEU A 185 20.02 -22.83 26.37
CA LEU A 185 20.06 -21.98 25.17
C LEU A 185 18.66 -21.70 24.63
N ALA A 186 17.75 -22.68 24.65
CA ALA A 186 16.37 -22.47 24.22
C ALA A 186 15.65 -21.41 25.08
N ALA A 187 15.98 -21.32 26.37
CA ALA A 187 15.45 -20.31 27.28
C ALA A 187 16.02 -18.89 27.05
N ARG A 188 17.15 -18.76 26.33
CA ARG A 188 17.78 -17.48 25.99
C ARG A 188 17.29 -16.90 24.66
N LEU A 189 16.47 -17.62 23.90
CA LEU A 189 15.91 -17.13 22.65
C LEU A 189 14.84 -16.06 22.90
N ASP A 190 14.84 -15.01 22.08
CA ASP A 190 13.84 -13.96 22.10
C ASP A 190 12.57 -14.37 21.36
N ASP A 191 11.44 -14.33 22.05
CA ASP A 191 10.10 -14.46 21.45
C ASP A 191 9.66 -13.12 20.86
N LEU A 192 9.57 -13.06 19.53
CA LEU A 192 9.05 -11.90 18.80
C LEU A 192 7.60 -12.15 18.40
N GLY A 193 6.69 -11.78 19.30
CA GLY A 193 5.25 -11.71 19.03
C GLY A 193 4.56 -13.05 18.86
N GLY A 194 5.12 -14.13 19.43
CA GLY A 194 4.61 -15.49 19.35
C GLY A 194 4.86 -16.18 18.02
N VAL A 195 5.56 -15.53 17.08
CA VAL A 195 5.75 -16.00 15.69
C VAL A 195 7.19 -16.41 15.41
N TYR A 196 8.16 -15.71 15.99
CA TYR A 196 9.59 -15.94 15.77
C TYR A 196 10.28 -16.18 17.10
N LEU A 197 11.25 -17.09 17.07
CA LEU A 197 12.15 -17.39 18.17
C LEU A 197 13.59 -17.31 17.64
N GLN A 198 14.40 -16.39 18.13
CA GLN A 198 15.76 -16.16 17.61
C GLN A 198 16.71 -15.59 18.66
N PHE A 199 18.01 -15.73 18.46
CA PHE A 199 19.02 -15.08 19.31
C PHE A 199 19.25 -13.61 18.91
N GLU A 200 19.69 -12.78 19.86
CA GLU A 200 20.14 -11.40 19.60
C GLU A 200 21.31 -11.34 18.60
N GLU A 201 22.17 -12.36 18.59
CA GLU A 201 23.29 -12.53 17.67
C GLU A 201 22.86 -12.72 16.21
N GLY A 202 21.58 -13.04 15.96
CA GLY A 202 20.96 -13.06 14.65
C GLY A 202 20.74 -14.45 14.05
N LEU A 203 20.47 -14.46 12.73
CA LEU A 203 20.04 -15.63 11.97
C LEU A 203 21.06 -16.78 12.02
N GLU A 204 22.34 -16.45 11.88
CA GLU A 204 23.40 -17.46 11.82
C GLU A 204 23.52 -18.25 13.12
N ALA A 205 23.54 -17.58 14.28
CA ALA A 205 23.55 -18.23 15.58
C ALA A 205 22.30 -19.10 15.77
N THR A 206 21.12 -18.56 15.41
CA THR A 206 19.84 -19.28 15.53
C THR A 206 19.82 -20.55 14.67
N ALA A 207 20.28 -20.48 13.42
CA ALA A 207 20.32 -21.62 12.52
C ALA A 207 21.39 -22.66 12.92
N LEU A 208 22.56 -22.20 13.36
CA LEU A 208 23.62 -23.09 13.87
C LEU A 208 23.19 -23.80 15.15
N PHE A 209 22.45 -23.13 16.04
CA PHE A 209 21.87 -23.74 17.24
C PHE A 209 20.91 -24.88 16.88
N VAL A 210 19.96 -24.65 15.96
CA VAL A 210 19.05 -25.71 15.51
C VAL A 210 19.84 -26.88 14.93
N SER A 211 20.82 -26.62 14.06
CA SER A 211 21.64 -27.70 13.51
C SER A 211 22.41 -28.46 14.60
N ALA A 212 22.98 -27.75 15.58
CA ALA A 212 23.73 -28.33 16.69
C ALA A 212 22.87 -29.16 17.64
N ALA A 213 21.75 -28.61 18.08
CA ALA A 213 20.83 -29.23 19.02
C ALA A 213 20.29 -30.56 18.46
N TYR A 214 19.82 -30.55 17.20
CA TYR A 214 19.33 -31.76 16.54
C TYR A 214 20.46 -32.77 16.26
N SER A 215 21.65 -32.32 15.85
CA SER A 215 22.78 -33.24 15.60
C SER A 215 23.26 -33.94 16.87
N LEU A 216 23.35 -33.22 18.00
CA LEU A 216 23.72 -33.83 19.29
C LEU A 216 22.61 -34.78 19.77
N SER A 217 21.36 -34.34 19.70
CA SER A 217 20.18 -35.13 20.07
C SER A 217 20.08 -36.44 19.29
N ASP A 218 20.27 -36.39 17.96
CA ASP A 218 20.31 -37.57 17.09
C ASP A 218 21.48 -38.50 17.46
N HIS A 219 22.63 -37.92 17.82
CA HIS A 219 23.81 -38.67 18.21
C HIS A 219 23.66 -39.38 19.55
N VAL A 220 22.95 -38.80 20.53
CA VAL A 220 22.71 -39.44 21.84
C VAL A 220 21.39 -40.20 21.92
N ASP A 221 20.59 -40.19 20.86
CA ASP A 221 19.24 -40.78 20.79
C ASP A 221 18.29 -40.25 21.87
N MET A 222 18.33 -38.94 22.13
CA MET A 222 17.43 -38.24 23.04
C MET A 222 16.77 -37.08 22.33
N GLU A 223 15.46 -36.92 22.48
CA GLU A 223 14.70 -35.84 21.87
C GLU A 223 15.21 -34.47 22.37
N PRO A 224 15.43 -33.50 21.48
CA PRO A 224 15.85 -32.16 21.91
C PRO A 224 14.74 -31.56 22.81
N PRO A 225 15.09 -30.90 23.92
CA PRO A 225 14.14 -30.27 24.84
C PRO A 225 13.51 -28.99 24.25
N LEU A 226 12.90 -29.11 23.07
CA LEU A 226 12.23 -28.06 22.32
C LEU A 226 10.77 -28.46 22.11
N LYS A 227 9.85 -27.59 22.51
CA LYS A 227 8.42 -27.82 22.28
C LYS A 227 8.05 -27.58 20.82
N GLU A 228 6.95 -28.18 20.36
CA GLU A 228 6.47 -28.05 18.98
C GLU A 228 6.28 -26.57 18.55
N ASP A 229 5.71 -25.73 19.41
CA ASP A 229 5.54 -24.30 19.15
C ASP A 229 6.88 -23.57 18.98
N GLN A 230 7.88 -23.90 19.80
CA GLN A 230 9.24 -23.37 19.66
C GLN A 230 9.89 -23.81 18.35
N VAL A 231 9.69 -25.07 17.92
CA VAL A 231 10.19 -25.56 16.63
C VAL A 231 9.56 -24.78 15.46
N ILE A 232 8.25 -24.54 15.51
CA ILE A 232 7.55 -23.74 14.49
C ILE A 232 8.07 -22.30 14.45
N GLN A 233 8.29 -21.69 15.61
CA GLN A 233 8.83 -20.32 15.69
C GLN A 233 10.27 -20.25 15.18
N LEU A 234 11.11 -21.26 15.45
CA LEU A 234 12.46 -21.36 14.90
C LEU A 234 12.46 -21.51 13.37
N VAL A 235 11.57 -22.35 12.84
CA VAL A 235 11.33 -22.48 11.38
C VAL A 235 10.98 -21.12 10.78
N ASN A 236 10.05 -20.38 11.41
CA ASN A 236 9.67 -19.06 10.94
C ASN A 236 10.84 -18.07 10.97
N SER A 237 11.63 -18.03 12.05
CA SER A 237 12.81 -17.17 12.16
C SER A 237 13.82 -17.46 11.06
N ILE A 238 14.18 -18.74 10.90
CA ILE A 238 15.27 -19.16 10.01
C ILE A 238 14.91 -18.96 8.54
N PHE A 239 13.65 -19.23 8.17
CA PHE A 239 13.20 -19.16 6.78
C PHE A 239 12.43 -17.88 6.42
N SER A 240 12.35 -16.91 7.33
CA SER A 240 11.82 -15.57 7.04
C SER A 240 12.67 -14.80 6.03
N LYS A 241 14.01 -14.90 6.15
CA LYS A 241 14.97 -14.28 5.24
C LYS A 241 15.14 -15.16 4.00
N LYS A 242 14.79 -14.61 2.83
CA LYS A 242 14.84 -15.32 1.54
C LYS A 242 16.09 -15.03 0.72
N SER A 243 16.99 -14.19 1.22
CA SER A 243 18.23 -13.79 0.54
C SER A 243 19.35 -13.71 1.57
N TRP A 244 20.50 -14.31 1.28
CA TRP A 244 21.63 -14.37 2.19
C TRP A 244 22.80 -13.58 1.63
N ASP A 245 23.37 -12.71 2.46
CA ASP A 245 24.38 -11.73 2.03
C ASP A 245 25.80 -12.31 2.14
N SER A 246 25.96 -13.38 2.94
CA SER A 246 27.24 -14.07 3.13
C SER A 246 27.11 -15.58 2.97
N LEU A 247 28.24 -16.23 2.63
CA LEU A 247 28.32 -17.70 2.55
C LEU A 247 28.08 -18.38 3.90
N SER A 248 28.53 -17.77 5.01
CA SER A 248 28.34 -18.32 6.37
C SER A 248 26.86 -18.36 6.73
N GLU A 249 26.14 -17.28 6.43
CA GLU A 249 24.70 -17.18 6.66
C GLU A 249 23.94 -18.23 5.83
N ALA A 250 24.23 -18.34 4.53
CA ALA A 250 23.65 -19.36 3.66
C ALA A 250 23.94 -20.79 4.16
N PHE A 251 25.19 -21.05 4.56
CA PHE A 251 25.59 -22.33 5.13
C PHE A 251 24.83 -22.68 6.41
N SER A 252 24.64 -21.71 7.31
CA SER A 252 23.91 -21.91 8.56
C SER A 252 22.44 -22.29 8.29
N VAL A 253 21.78 -21.61 7.35
CA VAL A 253 20.40 -21.91 6.96
C VAL A 253 20.29 -23.27 6.28
N ALA A 254 21.22 -23.62 5.38
CA ALA A 254 21.27 -24.95 4.77
C ALA A 254 21.47 -26.05 5.82
N SER A 255 22.31 -25.82 6.82
CA SER A 255 22.57 -26.77 7.92
C SER A 255 21.33 -26.97 8.79
N ALA A 256 20.64 -25.89 9.16
CA ALA A 256 19.38 -25.97 9.90
C ALA A 256 18.29 -26.68 9.10
N ALA A 257 18.15 -26.35 7.81
CA ALA A 257 17.16 -26.96 6.93
C ALA A 257 17.39 -28.46 6.77
N ALA A 258 18.65 -28.89 6.63
CA ALA A 258 19.02 -30.30 6.56
C ALA A 258 18.68 -31.03 7.87
N SER A 259 19.03 -30.45 9.02
CA SER A 259 18.71 -31.02 10.34
C SER A 259 17.20 -31.14 10.55
N LEU A 260 16.41 -30.12 10.19
CA LEU A 260 14.95 -30.16 10.33
C LEU A 260 14.25 -31.06 9.30
N SER A 261 14.86 -31.31 8.15
CA SER A 261 14.30 -32.23 7.13
C SER A 261 14.64 -33.69 7.43
N ASN A 262 15.77 -33.95 8.07
CA ASN A 262 16.26 -35.30 8.33
C ASN A 262 16.88 -35.42 9.73
N ASN A 263 16.03 -35.71 10.72
CA ASN A 263 16.39 -36.04 12.11
C ASN A 263 15.42 -37.07 12.68
N ARG A 264 15.68 -37.63 13.88
CA ARG A 264 14.86 -38.70 14.45
C ARG A 264 13.62 -38.23 15.21
N PHE A 265 13.40 -36.92 15.39
CA PHE A 265 12.45 -36.37 16.35
C PHE A 265 11.36 -35.47 15.72
N HIS A 266 11.73 -34.31 15.17
CA HIS A 266 10.80 -33.30 14.68
C HIS A 266 11.07 -32.95 13.22
N VAL A 267 10.12 -33.26 12.34
CA VAL A 267 10.15 -32.91 10.92
C VAL A 267 9.00 -31.92 10.65
N PRO A 268 9.29 -30.60 10.57
CA PRO A 268 8.27 -29.60 10.32
C PRO A 268 7.64 -29.77 8.95
N VAL A 269 6.30 -29.87 8.92
CA VAL A 269 5.54 -30.05 7.69
C VAL A 269 5.10 -28.70 7.14
N ILE A 270 5.36 -28.48 5.85
CA ILE A 270 4.92 -27.31 5.11
C ILE A 270 3.78 -27.71 4.18
N VAL A 271 2.63 -27.06 4.33
CA VAL A 271 1.45 -27.27 3.46
C VAL A 271 1.16 -26.00 2.69
N SER A 272 1.14 -26.11 1.37
CA SER A 272 0.82 -25.01 0.47
C SER A 272 -0.22 -25.43 -0.56
N ALA A 273 -1.12 -24.51 -0.92
CA ALA A 273 -2.06 -24.76 -2.01
C ALA A 273 -1.36 -24.58 -3.36
N GLN A 274 -1.56 -25.53 -4.27
CA GLN A 274 -1.04 -25.43 -5.63
C GLN A 274 -1.96 -24.53 -6.46
N GLY A 275 -1.59 -23.25 -6.59
CA GLY A 275 -2.41 -22.23 -7.24
C GLY A 275 -3.33 -21.50 -6.24
N PRO A 276 -4.38 -20.81 -6.70
CA PRO A 276 -5.32 -20.17 -5.79
C PRO A 276 -6.03 -21.23 -4.94
N SER A 277 -6.16 -21.00 -3.63
CA SER A 277 -7.00 -21.79 -2.73
C SER A 277 -8.48 -21.59 -3.05
N ALA A 278 -8.89 -22.02 -4.23
CA ALA A 278 -10.23 -21.86 -4.75
C ALA A 278 -10.65 -23.10 -5.57
N VAL A 279 -11.93 -23.43 -5.49
CA VAL A 279 -12.55 -24.50 -6.28
C VAL A 279 -13.80 -23.99 -6.97
N SER A 280 -14.19 -24.63 -8.06
CA SER A 280 -15.42 -24.36 -8.78
C SER A 280 -15.88 -25.57 -9.59
N HIS A 281 -17.03 -25.49 -10.25
CA HIS A 281 -17.48 -26.57 -11.13
C HIS A 281 -16.50 -26.87 -12.28
N SER A 282 -15.75 -25.87 -12.77
CA SER A 282 -14.72 -26.06 -13.81
C SER A 282 -13.41 -26.61 -13.23
N HIS A 283 -13.09 -26.26 -11.98
CA HIS A 283 -11.89 -26.69 -11.27
C HIS A 283 -12.26 -27.27 -9.89
N PRO A 284 -12.77 -28.52 -9.82
CA PRO A 284 -13.41 -29.03 -8.61
C PRO A 284 -12.44 -29.52 -7.53
N PHE A 285 -11.15 -29.63 -7.85
CA PHE A 285 -10.13 -30.20 -6.98
C PHE A 285 -9.36 -29.11 -6.24
N LEU A 286 -9.38 -29.18 -4.90
CA LEU A 286 -8.40 -28.50 -4.05
C LEU A 286 -7.10 -29.31 -4.08
N ARG A 287 -6.00 -28.64 -4.43
CA ARG A 287 -4.68 -29.25 -4.59
C ARG A 287 -3.73 -28.73 -3.54
N LEU A 288 -3.19 -29.62 -2.70
CA LEU A 288 -2.23 -29.30 -1.67
C LEU A 288 -0.89 -29.97 -1.96
N GLN A 289 0.18 -29.21 -1.83
CA GLN A 289 1.55 -29.69 -1.81
C GLN A 289 2.01 -29.76 -0.35
N VAL A 290 2.47 -30.95 0.05
CA VAL A 290 2.95 -31.23 1.40
C VAL A 290 4.43 -31.60 1.31
N THR A 291 5.28 -30.77 1.89
CA THR A 291 6.74 -30.90 1.81
C THR A 291 7.39 -30.74 3.18
N ASP A 292 8.67 -31.11 3.28
CA ASP A 292 9.54 -30.65 4.35
C ASP A 292 9.99 -29.19 4.13
N VAL A 293 10.87 -28.70 5.01
CA VAL A 293 11.44 -27.36 4.94
C VAL A 293 12.40 -27.14 3.76
N LEU A 294 12.87 -28.21 3.11
CA LEU A 294 13.70 -28.19 1.89
C LEU A 294 12.89 -28.38 0.61
N CYS A 295 11.56 -28.27 0.68
CA CYS A 295 10.64 -28.48 -0.45
C CYS A 295 10.62 -29.92 -1.01
N GLN A 296 11.08 -30.93 -0.26
CA GLN A 296 11.00 -32.32 -0.69
C GLN A 296 9.60 -32.87 -0.43
N PRO A 297 8.97 -33.56 -1.41
CA PRO A 297 7.59 -34.03 -1.29
C PRO A 297 7.47 -35.18 -0.28
N LEU A 298 6.61 -35.01 0.73
CA LEU A 298 6.33 -36.02 1.74
C LEU A 298 5.30 -37.05 1.23
N SER A 299 5.73 -37.89 0.28
CA SER A 299 4.85 -38.82 -0.44
C SER A 299 4.28 -39.96 0.43
N SER A 300 4.89 -40.24 1.57
CA SER A 300 4.39 -41.21 2.56
C SER A 300 3.32 -40.64 3.49
N ALA A 301 3.09 -39.32 3.46
CA ALA A 301 2.09 -38.67 4.29
C ALA A 301 0.66 -39.00 3.82
N SER A 302 -0.25 -39.05 4.79
CA SER A 302 -1.69 -39.11 4.61
C SER A 302 -2.27 -37.76 5.02
N VAL A 303 -3.07 -37.17 4.13
CA VAL A 303 -3.65 -35.84 4.35
C VAL A 303 -5.16 -35.99 4.47
N LEU A 304 -5.71 -35.50 5.57
CA LEU A 304 -7.11 -35.66 5.95
C LEU A 304 -7.72 -34.29 6.23
N VAL A 305 -8.88 -34.01 5.65
CA VAL A 305 -9.72 -32.90 6.12
C VAL A 305 -10.43 -33.36 7.39
N GLU A 306 -10.08 -32.77 8.53
CA GLU A 306 -10.79 -33.02 9.79
C GLU A 306 -12.18 -32.38 9.74
N SER A 307 -12.24 -31.12 9.29
CA SER A 307 -13.47 -30.40 9.03
C SER A 307 -13.30 -29.32 7.95
N ALA A 308 -14.33 -29.12 7.13
CA ALA A 308 -14.48 -27.98 6.24
C ALA A 308 -15.81 -27.29 6.57
N SER A 309 -15.74 -26.08 7.11
CA SER A 309 -16.91 -25.33 7.58
C SER A 309 -17.10 -24.03 6.81
N ALA A 310 -18.35 -23.67 6.53
CA ALA A 310 -18.66 -22.38 5.90
C ALA A 310 -18.36 -21.24 6.88
N VAL A 311 -17.62 -20.22 6.44
CA VAL A 311 -17.21 -19.10 7.32
C VAL A 311 -18.42 -18.28 7.80
N SER A 312 -19.47 -18.19 6.99
CA SER A 312 -20.69 -17.43 7.31
C SER A 312 -21.60 -18.10 8.35
N SER A 313 -21.84 -19.41 8.20
CA SER A 313 -22.78 -20.17 9.05
C SER A 313 -22.09 -21.03 10.11
N LYS A 314 -20.76 -21.21 10.04
CA LYS A 314 -19.98 -22.17 10.83
C LYS A 314 -20.43 -23.62 10.70
N SER A 315 -21.27 -23.96 9.72
CA SER A 315 -21.73 -25.33 9.50
C SER A 315 -20.67 -26.14 8.76
N ALA A 316 -20.33 -27.32 9.28
CA ALA A 316 -19.44 -28.26 8.61
C ALA A 316 -20.15 -28.89 7.40
N ILE A 317 -19.55 -28.78 6.21
CA ILE A 317 -20.02 -29.38 4.97
C ILE A 317 -19.34 -30.72 4.70
N LEU A 318 -18.07 -30.83 5.08
CA LEU A 318 -17.26 -32.03 4.90
C LEU A 318 -16.46 -32.29 6.18
N SER A 319 -16.33 -33.55 6.58
CA SER A 319 -15.54 -33.96 7.74
C SER A 319 -14.96 -35.35 7.50
N GLN A 320 -13.76 -35.58 8.03
CA GLN A 320 -13.03 -36.85 7.94
C GLN A 320 -12.88 -37.35 6.48
N ALA A 321 -12.52 -36.44 5.56
CA ALA A 321 -12.38 -36.74 4.14
C ALA A 321 -10.90 -36.77 3.71
N PRO A 322 -10.40 -37.90 3.17
CA PRO A 322 -9.00 -38.01 2.78
C PRO A 322 -8.72 -37.31 1.44
N PHE A 323 -7.54 -36.74 1.31
CA PHE A 323 -6.99 -36.36 0.00
C PHE A 323 -6.40 -37.59 -0.70
N THR A 324 -6.46 -37.59 -2.04
CA THR A 324 -5.80 -38.60 -2.87
C THR A 324 -4.50 -38.07 -3.43
N LEU A 325 -3.38 -38.76 -3.19
CA LEU A 325 -2.09 -38.42 -3.77
C LEU A 325 -2.04 -38.78 -5.26
N ARG A 326 -1.77 -37.80 -6.12
CA ARG A 326 -1.51 -37.98 -7.57
C ARG A 326 -0.33 -37.12 -7.98
N ASP A 327 0.67 -37.73 -8.62
CA ASP A 327 1.85 -37.04 -9.14
C ASP A 327 2.54 -36.11 -8.11
N GLY A 328 2.59 -36.53 -6.84
CA GLY A 328 3.20 -35.75 -5.76
C GLY A 328 2.32 -34.64 -5.15
N VAL A 329 1.06 -34.53 -5.57
CA VAL A 329 0.10 -33.52 -5.09
C VAL A 329 -1.12 -34.21 -4.47
N PHE A 330 -1.58 -33.71 -3.34
CA PHE A 330 -2.78 -34.19 -2.65
C PHE A 330 -4.01 -33.47 -3.21
N GLU A 331 -4.91 -34.22 -3.84
CA GLU A 331 -6.13 -33.68 -4.43
C GLU A 331 -7.38 -34.08 -3.64
N LEU A 332 -8.30 -33.13 -3.45
CA LEU A 332 -9.63 -33.36 -2.88
C LEU A 332 -10.71 -32.71 -3.76
N ASN A 333 -11.67 -33.50 -4.23
CA ASN A 333 -12.84 -32.98 -4.94
C ASN A 333 -13.87 -32.41 -3.95
N PHE A 334 -13.70 -31.15 -3.53
CA PHE A 334 -14.62 -30.51 -2.60
C PHE A 334 -16.00 -30.25 -3.22
N MET A 335 -16.07 -30.02 -4.54
CA MET A 335 -17.33 -29.76 -5.24
C MET A 335 -18.29 -30.96 -5.23
N SER A 336 -17.79 -32.18 -4.98
CA SER A 336 -18.63 -33.38 -4.80
C SER A 336 -19.63 -33.26 -3.64
N SER A 337 -19.32 -32.42 -2.65
CA SER A 337 -20.20 -32.14 -1.50
C SER A 337 -21.24 -31.05 -1.78
N GLN A 338 -21.31 -30.54 -3.01
CA GLN A 338 -22.21 -29.46 -3.44
C GLN A 338 -22.19 -28.23 -2.50
N PRO A 339 -21.01 -27.68 -2.17
CA PRO A 339 -20.93 -26.49 -1.33
C PRO A 339 -21.55 -25.28 -2.05
N ALA A 340 -22.26 -24.44 -1.29
CA ALA A 340 -22.72 -23.14 -1.82
C ALA A 340 -21.51 -22.22 -2.10
N SER A 341 -21.67 -21.27 -3.02
CA SER A 341 -20.66 -20.23 -3.29
C SER A 341 -20.32 -19.47 -2.01
N GLY A 342 -19.02 -19.25 -1.73
CA GLY A 342 -18.60 -18.63 -0.47
C GLY A 342 -17.17 -18.95 -0.04
N TYR A 343 -16.87 -18.62 1.21
CA TYR A 343 -15.59 -18.93 1.85
C TYR A 343 -15.74 -20.02 2.88
N TYR A 344 -14.78 -20.93 2.90
CA TYR A 344 -14.75 -22.10 3.76
C TYR A 344 -13.44 -22.16 4.54
N GLN A 345 -13.54 -22.50 5.81
CA GLN A 345 -12.40 -22.78 6.68
C GLN A 345 -12.18 -24.29 6.70
N PHE A 346 -11.03 -24.73 6.21
CA PHE A 346 -10.57 -26.11 6.23
C PHE A 346 -9.59 -26.29 7.39
N SER A 347 -9.80 -27.31 8.18
CA SER A 347 -8.85 -27.85 9.15
C SER A 347 -8.36 -29.19 8.58
N VAL A 348 -7.06 -29.24 8.30
CA VAL A 348 -6.39 -30.34 7.60
C VAL A 348 -5.32 -30.94 8.52
N ALA A 349 -5.38 -32.24 8.74
CA ALA A 349 -4.39 -32.99 9.49
C ALA A 349 -3.50 -33.82 8.55
N ILE A 350 -2.21 -33.87 8.86
CA ILE A 350 -1.19 -34.62 8.14
C ILE A 350 -0.68 -35.71 9.09
N ALA A 351 -0.82 -36.96 8.69
CA ALA A 351 -0.40 -38.12 9.48
C ALA A 351 0.49 -39.04 8.64
N GLY A 352 1.27 -39.91 9.27
CA GLY A 352 2.06 -40.94 8.58
C GLY A 352 3.38 -41.21 9.30
N ASP A 353 4.18 -40.17 9.49
CA ASP A 353 5.39 -40.19 10.30
C ASP A 353 5.10 -39.58 11.68
N SER A 354 5.52 -40.24 12.75
CA SER A 354 5.34 -39.73 14.12
C SER A 354 6.18 -38.49 14.40
N ARG A 355 7.19 -38.21 13.57
CA ARG A 355 8.07 -37.05 13.70
C ARG A 355 7.43 -35.76 13.16
N PHE A 356 6.33 -35.84 12.43
CA PHE A 356 5.73 -34.65 11.82
C PHE A 356 5.23 -33.66 12.88
N VAL A 357 5.77 -32.45 12.83
CA VAL A 357 5.33 -31.31 13.63
C VAL A 357 4.70 -30.25 12.74
N ALA A 358 3.84 -29.40 13.32
CA ALA A 358 3.01 -28.45 12.58
C ALA A 358 2.09 -29.15 11.56
N ASN A 359 1.65 -30.35 11.93
CA ASN A 359 0.90 -31.27 11.05
C ASN A 359 -0.62 -31.01 11.06
N HIS A 360 -1.08 -29.94 11.70
CA HIS A 360 -2.46 -29.44 11.63
C HIS A 360 -2.43 -28.07 10.98
N VAL A 361 -3.23 -27.88 9.92
CA VAL A 361 -3.20 -26.69 9.08
C VAL A 361 -4.59 -26.15 8.86
N GLU A 362 -4.71 -24.84 9.04
CA GLU A 362 -5.93 -24.09 8.73
C GLU A 362 -5.81 -23.39 7.37
N LEU A 363 -6.74 -23.68 6.46
CA LEU A 363 -6.76 -23.14 5.10
C LEU A 363 -8.10 -22.48 4.80
N LYS A 364 -8.06 -21.25 4.28
CA LYS A 364 -9.25 -20.59 3.76
C LYS A 364 -9.41 -20.88 2.27
N VAL A 365 -10.50 -21.56 1.90
CA VAL A 365 -10.78 -21.98 0.53
C VAL A 365 -11.99 -21.22 0.00
N LYS A 366 -11.88 -20.67 -1.21
CA LYS A 366 -12.95 -19.97 -1.91
C LYS A 366 -13.70 -20.93 -2.83
N VAL A 367 -15.00 -21.10 -2.65
CA VAL A 367 -15.86 -21.77 -3.64
C VAL A 367 -16.39 -20.69 -4.58
N SER A 368 -15.96 -20.77 -5.83
CA SER A 368 -16.42 -19.88 -6.89
C SER A 368 -17.56 -20.49 -7.68
N THR A 369 -18.46 -19.63 -8.16
CA THR A 369 -19.53 -20.02 -9.09
C THR A 369 -19.62 -19.08 -10.30
N ARG A 370 -20.43 -19.49 -11.28
CA ARG A 370 -20.77 -18.70 -12.45
C ARG A 370 -22.21 -18.20 -12.33
N VAL A 371 -22.40 -16.91 -12.53
CA VAL A 371 -23.72 -16.28 -12.50
C VAL A 371 -24.36 -16.33 -13.89
N ALA A 372 -25.65 -16.69 -13.91
CA ALA A 372 -26.53 -16.56 -15.05
C ALA A 372 -27.65 -15.56 -14.72
N ILE A 373 -28.08 -14.79 -15.73
CA ILE A 373 -29.19 -13.85 -15.60
C ILE A 373 -30.44 -14.51 -16.17
N ASN A 374 -31.41 -14.74 -15.30
CA ASN A 374 -32.73 -15.22 -15.69
C ASN A 374 -33.74 -14.08 -15.63
N ASN A 375 -34.76 -14.19 -16.48
CA ASN A 375 -35.97 -13.37 -16.39
C ASN A 375 -35.70 -11.85 -16.41
N MET A 376 -34.82 -11.35 -17.28
CA MET A 376 -34.59 -9.90 -17.46
C MET A 376 -35.76 -9.23 -18.22
N ASP A 377 -36.62 -8.54 -17.48
CA ASP A 377 -37.78 -7.80 -17.98
C ASP A 377 -37.56 -6.29 -17.88
N LEU A 378 -37.77 -5.59 -18.99
CA LEU A 378 -37.79 -4.13 -19.06
C LEU A 378 -39.22 -3.65 -19.25
N SER A 379 -39.70 -2.82 -18.32
CA SER A 379 -41.09 -2.34 -18.30
C SER A 379 -41.15 -0.82 -18.35
N VAL A 380 -42.09 -0.31 -19.15
CA VAL A 380 -42.51 1.10 -19.09
C VAL A 380 -43.87 1.14 -18.40
N VAL A 381 -43.95 1.88 -17.30
CA VAL A 381 -45.12 1.97 -16.42
C VAL A 381 -45.69 3.38 -16.51
N ASP A 382 -46.96 3.49 -16.88
CA ASP A 382 -47.68 4.76 -16.88
C ASP A 382 -48.04 5.16 -15.44
N LYS A 383 -47.73 6.40 -15.06
CA LYS A 383 -47.90 6.92 -13.70
C LYS A 383 -49.38 7.01 -13.30
N ASP A 384 -50.26 7.25 -14.27
CA ASP A 384 -51.71 7.35 -14.06
C ASP A 384 -52.41 5.97 -14.01
N GLN A 385 -51.64 4.87 -14.16
CA GLN A 385 -52.13 3.48 -14.20
C GLN A 385 -53.28 3.22 -15.19
N SER A 386 -53.45 4.13 -16.15
CA SER A 386 -54.55 4.11 -17.12
C SER A 386 -54.34 3.02 -18.19
N ILE A 387 -53.07 2.67 -18.42
CA ILE A 387 -52.62 1.62 -19.33
C ILE A 387 -51.72 0.65 -18.55
N GLY A 388 -51.92 -0.65 -18.75
CA GLY A 388 -51.09 -1.68 -18.11
C GLY A 388 -49.61 -1.58 -18.54
N PRO A 389 -48.67 -2.07 -17.71
CA PRO A 389 -47.24 -1.94 -17.98
C PRO A 389 -46.86 -2.68 -19.27
N LYS A 390 -46.04 -2.03 -20.12
CA LYS A 390 -45.51 -2.66 -21.33
C LYS A 390 -44.15 -3.29 -21.02
N THR A 391 -44.14 -4.60 -20.86
CA THR A 391 -42.93 -5.38 -20.53
C THR A 391 -42.31 -6.01 -21.78
N THR A 392 -40.98 -5.93 -21.90
CA THR A 392 -40.16 -6.57 -22.94
C THR A 392 -39.06 -7.39 -22.28
N ARG A 393 -39.04 -8.71 -22.54
CA ARG A 393 -37.97 -9.61 -22.07
C ARG A 393 -36.73 -9.46 -22.96
N VAL A 394 -35.55 -9.43 -22.34
CA VAL A 394 -34.24 -9.37 -23.02
C VAL A 394 -33.37 -10.53 -22.55
N GLU A 395 -32.70 -11.22 -23.46
CA GLU A 395 -31.82 -12.35 -23.13
C GLU A 395 -30.36 -11.89 -23.10
N TYR A 396 -29.62 -12.26 -22.05
CA TYR A 396 -28.18 -12.02 -21.98
C TYR A 396 -27.45 -12.88 -23.02
N PRO A 397 -26.45 -12.37 -23.78
CA PRO A 397 -25.83 -11.04 -23.71
C PRO A 397 -26.35 -10.05 -24.79
N THR A 398 -27.58 -10.19 -25.26
CA THR A 398 -28.13 -9.36 -26.35
C THR A 398 -28.59 -7.99 -25.86
N LYS A 399 -28.61 -6.97 -26.73
CA LYS A 399 -29.18 -5.66 -26.40
C LYS A 399 -30.63 -5.59 -26.86
N ALA A 400 -31.50 -4.93 -26.09
CA ALA A 400 -32.87 -4.65 -26.49
C ALA A 400 -32.92 -3.90 -27.84
N LYS A 401 -33.81 -4.33 -28.74
CA LYS A 401 -33.93 -3.75 -30.10
C LYS A 401 -34.58 -2.37 -30.12
N ALA A 402 -35.46 -2.09 -29.17
CA ALA A 402 -36.16 -0.82 -29.04
C ALA A 402 -35.57 0.01 -27.90
N SER A 403 -35.61 1.33 -28.05
CA SER A 403 -35.34 2.25 -26.94
C SER A 403 -36.57 2.42 -26.06
N PHE A 404 -36.33 2.66 -24.77
CA PHE A 404 -37.37 2.91 -23.78
C PHE A 404 -37.39 4.39 -23.43
N MET A 405 -38.57 4.97 -23.22
CA MET A 405 -38.71 6.39 -22.85
C MET A 405 -39.16 6.46 -21.39
N ALA A 406 -38.51 7.34 -20.62
CA ALA A 406 -38.96 7.70 -19.28
C ALA A 406 -39.03 9.23 -19.18
N ASP A 407 -40.19 9.73 -18.73
CA ASP A 407 -40.52 11.14 -18.60
C ASP A 407 -41.46 11.35 -17.41
N SER A 408 -42.12 12.51 -17.32
CA SER A 408 -43.04 12.83 -16.22
C SER A 408 -44.30 11.97 -16.18
N HIS A 409 -44.64 11.29 -17.28
CA HIS A 409 -45.82 10.42 -17.41
C HIS A 409 -45.46 8.94 -17.37
N GLN A 410 -44.23 8.57 -17.79
CA GLN A 410 -43.80 7.18 -17.90
C GLN A 410 -42.56 6.91 -17.04
N ASN A 411 -42.68 5.97 -16.10
CA ASN A 411 -41.57 5.43 -15.32
C ASN A 411 -40.95 4.22 -16.03
N PHE A 412 -39.64 4.04 -15.84
CA PHE A 412 -38.93 2.87 -16.33
C PHE A 412 -38.65 1.91 -15.18
N ALA A 413 -38.93 0.62 -15.37
CA ALA A 413 -38.63 -0.41 -14.39
C ALA A 413 -37.90 -1.58 -15.05
N MET A 414 -36.98 -2.18 -14.31
CA MET A 414 -36.22 -3.36 -14.71
C MET A 414 -36.31 -4.39 -13.59
N THR A 415 -36.62 -5.64 -13.94
CA THR A 415 -36.62 -6.77 -13.00
C THR A 415 -35.82 -7.93 -13.56
N PHE A 416 -35.01 -8.58 -12.73
CA PHE A 416 -34.19 -9.72 -13.14
C PHE A 416 -33.86 -10.63 -11.96
N GLN A 417 -33.49 -11.87 -12.26
CA GLN A 417 -33.04 -12.85 -11.27
C GLN A 417 -31.61 -13.26 -11.58
N LEU A 418 -30.80 -13.40 -10.54
CA LEU A 418 -29.44 -13.90 -10.64
C LEU A 418 -29.42 -15.30 -10.05
N VAL A 419 -28.99 -16.27 -10.84
CA VAL A 419 -28.90 -17.67 -10.42
C VAL A 419 -27.53 -18.23 -10.73
N ASP A 420 -27.17 -19.28 -10.02
CA ASP A 420 -26.03 -20.11 -10.35
C ASP A 420 -26.28 -20.87 -11.67
N GLU A 421 -25.36 -20.76 -12.62
CA GLU A 421 -25.48 -21.36 -13.95
C GLU A 421 -25.62 -22.89 -13.91
N THR A 422 -25.05 -23.55 -12.90
CA THR A 422 -25.00 -25.02 -12.80
C THR A 422 -26.09 -25.57 -11.89
N SER A 423 -26.25 -25.00 -10.69
CA SER A 423 -27.20 -25.49 -9.69
C SER A 423 -28.60 -24.88 -9.82
N GLY A 424 -28.73 -23.74 -10.48
CA GLY A 424 -29.99 -22.98 -10.59
C GLY A 424 -30.43 -22.33 -9.28
N VAL A 425 -29.61 -22.39 -8.23
CA VAL A 425 -29.89 -21.75 -6.94
C VAL A 425 -29.76 -20.24 -7.09
N GLU A 426 -30.66 -19.49 -6.46
CA GLU A 426 -30.66 -18.03 -6.47
C GLU A 426 -29.39 -17.49 -5.79
N LEU A 427 -28.76 -16.51 -6.44
CA LEU A 427 -27.55 -15.87 -5.96
C LEU A 427 -27.84 -14.43 -5.54
N THR A 428 -27.20 -13.99 -4.48
CA THR A 428 -27.20 -12.59 -4.04
C THR A 428 -25.77 -12.03 -4.05
N PRO A 429 -25.24 -11.64 -5.23
CA PRO A 429 -23.88 -11.13 -5.34
C PRO A 429 -23.69 -9.85 -4.53
N HIS A 430 -22.48 -9.64 -4.01
CA HIS A 430 -22.13 -8.45 -3.24
C HIS A 430 -22.30 -7.14 -4.04
N GLN A 431 -22.04 -7.15 -5.35
CA GLN A 431 -22.16 -5.98 -6.21
C GLN A 431 -23.19 -6.22 -7.32
N THR A 432 -24.29 -5.49 -7.29
CA THR A 432 -25.34 -5.48 -8.31
C THR A 432 -25.75 -4.04 -8.62
N PHE A 433 -25.12 -3.45 -9.64
CA PHE A 433 -25.33 -2.04 -10.00
C PHE A 433 -25.96 -1.87 -11.37
N VAL A 434 -26.78 -0.84 -11.48
CA VAL A 434 -27.42 -0.39 -12.71
C VAL A 434 -26.83 0.96 -13.06
N ARG A 435 -26.02 1.01 -14.11
CA ARG A 435 -25.37 2.24 -14.57
C ARG A 435 -26.08 2.80 -15.79
N LEU A 436 -26.47 4.07 -15.74
CA LEU A 436 -26.97 4.84 -16.86
C LEU A 436 -25.87 5.78 -17.37
N HIS A 437 -25.39 5.56 -18.58
CA HIS A 437 -24.31 6.35 -19.20
C HIS A 437 -24.84 7.22 -20.33
N ASN A 438 -24.75 8.54 -20.20
CA ASN A 438 -25.18 9.49 -21.22
C ASN A 438 -24.22 9.45 -22.42
N GLN A 439 -24.73 9.00 -23.57
CA GLN A 439 -23.92 8.78 -24.76
C GLN A 439 -23.30 10.07 -25.36
N LYS A 440 -23.86 11.25 -25.03
CA LYS A 440 -23.38 12.54 -25.56
C LYS A 440 -22.44 13.26 -24.61
N THR A 441 -22.77 13.28 -23.32
CA THR A 441 -22.01 14.06 -22.32
C THR A 441 -20.93 13.25 -21.63
N GLY A 442 -21.02 11.91 -21.68
CA GLY A 442 -20.15 11.00 -20.94
C GLY A 442 -20.50 10.89 -19.44
N GLN A 443 -21.49 11.63 -18.94
CA GLN A 443 -21.98 11.54 -17.56
C GLN A 443 -22.49 10.12 -17.28
N GLU A 444 -22.19 9.59 -16.09
CA GLU A 444 -22.72 8.32 -15.63
C GLU A 444 -23.39 8.47 -14.26
N VAL A 445 -24.49 7.77 -14.08
CA VAL A 445 -25.23 7.66 -12.81
C VAL A 445 -25.37 6.18 -12.49
N VAL A 446 -25.04 5.79 -11.26
CA VAL A 446 -25.01 4.38 -10.83
C VAL A 446 -25.99 4.17 -9.69
N PHE A 447 -26.87 3.19 -9.84
CA PHE A 447 -27.84 2.78 -8.85
C PHE A 447 -27.54 1.39 -8.32
N VAL A 448 -27.84 1.16 -7.04
CA VAL A 448 -27.82 -0.17 -6.45
C VAL A 448 -29.14 -0.87 -6.76
N ALA A 449 -29.08 -2.09 -7.28
CA ALA A 449 -30.24 -2.97 -7.40
C ALA A 449 -30.24 -3.93 -6.21
N GLU A 450 -31.30 -3.87 -5.41
CA GLU A 450 -31.49 -4.73 -4.25
C GLU A 450 -32.49 -5.85 -4.56
N PRO A 451 -32.27 -7.07 -4.06
CA PRO A 451 -33.23 -8.16 -4.18
C PRO A 451 -34.41 -7.96 -3.23
N ASP A 452 -35.61 -8.36 -3.65
CA ASP A 452 -36.77 -8.48 -2.77
C ASP A 452 -36.74 -9.76 -1.92
N SER A 453 -37.80 -10.03 -1.14
CA SER A 453 -37.92 -11.24 -0.31
C SER A 453 -38.01 -12.55 -1.10
N LYS A 454 -38.11 -12.49 -2.43
CA LYS A 454 -38.11 -13.62 -3.37
C LYS A 454 -36.84 -13.62 -4.24
N ASN A 455 -35.79 -12.92 -3.82
CA ASN A 455 -34.54 -12.74 -4.56
C ASN A 455 -34.71 -12.21 -5.99
N LEU A 456 -35.80 -11.47 -6.25
CA LEU A 456 -36.01 -10.75 -7.49
C LEU A 456 -35.42 -9.35 -7.37
N TYR A 457 -34.43 -9.04 -8.20
CA TYR A 457 -33.85 -7.71 -8.25
C TYR A 457 -34.79 -6.78 -8.99
N LYS A 458 -35.10 -5.63 -8.37
CA LYS A 458 -35.94 -4.59 -8.97
C LYS A 458 -35.19 -3.27 -9.00
N PHE A 459 -35.21 -2.63 -10.16
CA PHE A 459 -34.79 -1.25 -10.35
C PHE A 459 -35.95 -0.44 -10.91
N GLU A 460 -36.25 0.70 -10.31
CA GLU A 460 -37.29 1.62 -10.75
C GLU A 460 -36.73 3.02 -10.86
N LEU A 461 -36.99 3.66 -12.00
CA LEU A 461 -36.53 4.99 -12.35
C LEU A 461 -37.75 5.88 -12.56
N ASP A 462 -38.09 6.64 -11.52
CA ASP A 462 -39.02 7.77 -11.59
C ASP A 462 -38.22 9.04 -11.88
N THR A 463 -38.49 9.66 -13.03
CA THR A 463 -37.76 10.85 -13.48
C THR A 463 -38.06 12.09 -12.64
N ALA A 464 -39.21 12.16 -11.99
CA ALA A 464 -39.58 13.29 -11.13
C ALA A 464 -38.87 13.21 -9.77
N GLU A 465 -38.75 12.01 -9.20
CA GLU A 465 -38.09 11.80 -7.91
C GLU A 465 -36.56 11.88 -8.03
N ARG A 466 -35.99 11.30 -9.08
CA ARG A 466 -34.53 11.14 -9.22
C ARG A 466 -33.85 12.22 -10.07
N LYS A 467 -34.56 13.29 -10.45
CA LYS A 467 -34.02 14.38 -11.31
C LYS A 467 -32.70 14.97 -10.84
N THR A 468 -32.50 15.07 -9.52
CA THR A 468 -31.29 15.64 -8.92
C THR A 468 -30.06 14.77 -9.14
N GLU A 469 -30.23 13.44 -9.21
CA GLU A 469 -29.12 12.50 -9.42
C GLU A 469 -28.55 12.56 -10.84
N PHE A 470 -29.35 13.04 -11.80
CA PHE A 470 -28.96 13.25 -13.19
C PHE A 470 -28.61 14.71 -13.49
N ASP A 471 -28.58 15.60 -12.48
CA ASP A 471 -28.47 17.05 -12.66
C ASP A 471 -29.50 17.62 -13.66
N SER A 472 -30.67 16.97 -13.77
CA SER A 472 -31.73 17.26 -14.75
C SER A 472 -31.28 17.24 -16.22
N ILE A 473 -30.21 16.52 -16.55
CA ILE A 473 -29.69 16.43 -17.91
C ILE A 473 -30.53 15.44 -18.74
N SER A 474 -31.33 15.96 -19.67
CA SER A 474 -32.08 15.13 -20.61
C SER A 474 -31.16 14.53 -21.70
N GLY A 475 -31.42 13.30 -22.11
CA GLY A 475 -30.58 12.62 -23.11
C GLY A 475 -30.86 11.14 -23.29
N THR A 476 -30.08 10.50 -24.17
CA THR A 476 -30.10 9.05 -24.37
C THR A 476 -29.01 8.42 -23.50
N TYR A 477 -29.44 7.60 -22.54
CA TYR A 477 -28.58 6.90 -21.62
C TYR A 477 -28.50 5.42 -22.01
N ALA A 478 -27.29 4.88 -22.13
CA ALA A 478 -27.07 3.45 -22.23
C ALA A 478 -27.19 2.82 -20.83
N LEU A 479 -28.10 1.86 -20.68
CA LEU A 479 -28.37 1.12 -19.44
C LEU A 479 -27.44 -0.10 -19.36
N TYR A 480 -26.53 -0.09 -18.40
CA TYR A 480 -25.63 -1.18 -18.10
C TYR A 480 -26.03 -1.88 -16.80
N LEU A 481 -26.10 -3.21 -16.83
CA LEU A 481 -26.12 -4.03 -15.63
C LEU A 481 -24.70 -4.49 -15.31
N MET A 482 -24.27 -4.26 -14.07
CA MET A 482 -23.00 -4.67 -13.51
C MET A 482 -23.24 -5.65 -12.38
N VAL A 483 -22.71 -6.86 -12.50
CA VAL A 483 -22.79 -7.89 -11.46
C VAL A 483 -21.38 -8.39 -11.15
N GLY A 484 -21.00 -8.32 -9.88
CA GLY A 484 -19.69 -8.72 -9.40
C GLY A 484 -19.73 -9.25 -7.96
N ASP A 485 -18.86 -10.22 -7.67
CA ASP A 485 -18.60 -10.74 -6.34
C ASP A 485 -17.20 -11.34 -6.34
N ALA A 486 -16.54 -11.42 -5.19
CA ALA A 486 -15.26 -12.10 -5.06
C ALA A 486 -15.37 -13.61 -5.38
N THR A 487 -16.57 -14.18 -5.24
CA THR A 487 -16.89 -15.59 -5.50
C THR A 487 -17.39 -15.85 -6.93
N LEU A 488 -17.58 -14.83 -7.77
CA LEU A 488 -18.01 -15.03 -9.17
C LEU A 488 -16.81 -15.17 -10.10
N GLU A 489 -16.84 -16.17 -10.99
CA GLU A 489 -15.82 -16.37 -12.03
C GLU A 489 -16.02 -15.46 -13.25
N ASN A 490 -17.27 -15.09 -13.53
CA ASN A 490 -17.68 -14.32 -14.70
C ASN A 490 -18.34 -12.99 -14.29
N PRO A 491 -17.57 -11.94 -13.96
CA PRO A 491 -18.15 -10.63 -13.70
C PRO A 491 -18.91 -10.14 -14.94
N ILE A 492 -20.15 -9.68 -14.76
CA ILE A 492 -21.01 -9.26 -15.86
C ILE A 492 -20.98 -7.75 -15.99
N LEU A 493 -20.68 -7.26 -17.20
CA LEU A 493 -20.95 -5.90 -17.64
C LEU A 493 -21.76 -5.96 -18.93
N TRP A 494 -23.05 -5.68 -18.86
CA TRP A 494 -23.97 -5.88 -19.97
C TRP A 494 -24.74 -4.61 -20.32
N ASN A 495 -24.64 -4.15 -21.57
CA ASN A 495 -25.50 -3.09 -22.11
C ASN A 495 -26.88 -3.68 -22.46
N VAL A 496 -27.84 -3.49 -21.55
CA VAL A 496 -29.16 -4.11 -21.64
C VAL A 496 -30.05 -3.38 -22.66
N ALA A 497 -30.07 -2.04 -22.63
CA ALA A 497 -30.94 -1.21 -23.47
C ALA A 497 -30.48 0.26 -23.52
N ASP A 498 -31.07 1.03 -24.45
CA ASP A 498 -30.98 2.50 -24.41
C ASP A 498 -32.28 3.09 -23.84
N VAL A 499 -32.14 3.97 -22.86
CA VAL A 499 -33.24 4.67 -22.18
C VAL A 499 -33.15 6.17 -22.49
N VAL A 500 -34.22 6.75 -23.01
CA VAL A 500 -34.35 8.18 -23.30
C VAL A 500 -35.00 8.85 -22.10
N LEU A 501 -34.22 9.67 -21.38
CA LEU A 501 -34.68 10.42 -20.21
C LEU A 501 -35.03 11.85 -20.63
N LYS A 502 -36.23 12.30 -20.26
CA LYS A 502 -36.68 13.68 -20.43
C LYS A 502 -37.12 14.25 -19.09
N PHE A 503 -36.40 15.25 -18.60
CA PHE A 503 -36.81 16.04 -17.45
C PHE A 503 -37.60 17.27 -17.93
N LEU A 504 -38.61 17.69 -17.15
CA LEU A 504 -39.36 18.91 -17.43
C LEU A 504 -38.45 20.11 -17.11
N ASP A 505 -38.01 20.84 -18.14
CA ASP A 505 -37.19 22.04 -17.98
C ASP A 505 -38.00 23.18 -17.30
N GLU A 506 -37.58 23.59 -16.11
CA GLU A 506 -37.73 25.01 -15.71
C GLU A 506 -36.71 25.80 -16.54
N GLU A 507 -37.20 26.45 -17.61
CA GLU A 507 -36.55 27.46 -18.44
C GLU A 507 -35.13 27.17 -19.01
N ALA A 508 -35.14 26.81 -20.30
CA ALA A 508 -34.01 26.78 -21.25
C ALA A 508 -32.93 25.69 -21.02
N PRO A 509 -32.36 25.12 -22.10
CA PRO A 509 -31.25 24.19 -21.97
C PRO A 509 -30.04 24.98 -21.47
N GLY A 510 -29.83 25.00 -20.16
CA GLY A 510 -28.56 25.38 -19.58
C GLY A 510 -27.50 24.53 -20.28
N THR A 511 -26.64 25.16 -21.08
CA THR A 511 -25.52 24.47 -21.74
C THR A 511 -24.84 23.60 -20.69
N ILE A 512 -24.85 22.29 -20.93
CA ILE A 512 -24.19 21.28 -20.11
C ILE A 512 -22.69 21.60 -20.16
N GLN A 513 -22.25 22.53 -19.32
CA GLN A 513 -20.85 22.86 -19.18
C GLN A 513 -20.29 21.82 -18.25
N ALA A 514 -19.51 20.89 -18.81
CA ALA A 514 -18.50 20.20 -18.03
C ALA A 514 -17.79 21.25 -17.18
N LYS A 515 -17.66 20.99 -15.87
CA LYS A 515 -17.10 21.93 -14.89
C LYS A 515 -15.60 22.09 -15.15
N THR A 516 -15.23 22.74 -16.25
CA THR A 516 -13.85 22.88 -16.71
C THR A 516 -13.22 24.05 -15.98
N LEU A 517 -12.73 23.80 -14.77
CA LEU A 517 -11.99 24.80 -13.98
C LEU A 517 -10.76 25.35 -14.70
N TYR A 518 -10.21 24.59 -15.66
CA TYR A 518 -8.94 24.85 -16.34
C TYR A 518 -9.12 25.32 -17.79
N VAL A 519 -10.09 26.19 -18.05
CA VAL A 519 -10.26 26.84 -19.35
C VAL A 519 -10.20 28.36 -19.16
N PRO A 520 -9.48 29.10 -20.03
CA PRO A 520 -9.48 30.56 -19.96
C PRO A 520 -10.92 31.07 -20.04
N LYS A 521 -11.32 31.85 -19.04
CA LYS A 521 -12.63 32.50 -19.05
C LYS A 521 -12.71 33.46 -20.25
N PRO A 522 -13.91 33.73 -20.78
CA PRO A 522 -14.09 34.76 -21.79
C PRO A 522 -13.45 36.08 -21.33
N GLU A 523 -12.70 36.72 -22.23
CA GLU A 523 -12.06 38.01 -21.95
C GLU A 523 -13.13 39.07 -21.67
N ILE A 524 -13.04 39.74 -20.52
CA ILE A 524 -13.92 40.86 -20.17
C ILE A 524 -13.30 42.15 -20.69
N GLN A 525 -13.92 42.75 -21.70
CA GLN A 525 -13.51 44.06 -22.21
C GLN A 525 -14.18 45.17 -21.40
N HIS A 526 -13.38 46.03 -20.76
CA HIS A 526 -13.91 47.20 -20.06
C HIS A 526 -14.47 48.22 -21.07
N LEU A 527 -15.79 48.40 -21.07
CA LEU A 527 -16.43 49.45 -21.85
C LEU A 527 -16.29 50.77 -21.11
N PHE A 528 -15.33 51.59 -21.53
CA PHE A 528 -15.20 52.97 -21.04
C PHE A 528 -16.48 53.76 -21.38
N ARG A 529 -16.85 54.69 -20.50
CA ARG A 529 -17.91 55.66 -20.82
C ARG A 529 -17.51 56.43 -22.07
N GLU A 530 -18.43 56.57 -23.02
CA GLU A 530 -18.20 57.38 -24.21
C GLU A 530 -17.89 58.83 -23.80
N PRO A 531 -16.87 59.47 -24.39
CA PRO A 531 -16.56 60.86 -24.09
C PRO A 531 -17.72 61.75 -24.54
N GLU A 532 -18.09 62.71 -23.69
CA GLU A 532 -19.14 63.67 -24.02
C GLU A 532 -18.80 64.45 -25.30
N LYS A 533 -19.79 64.61 -26.18
CA LYS A 533 -19.62 65.37 -27.43
C LYS A 533 -19.44 66.85 -27.12
N LYS A 534 -18.25 67.40 -27.42
CA LYS A 534 -17.97 68.84 -27.33
C LYS A 534 -18.63 69.60 -28.49
N PRO A 535 -19.13 70.83 -28.28
CA PRO A 535 -19.61 71.68 -29.36
C PRO A 535 -18.52 72.01 -30.40
N PRO A 536 -18.89 72.34 -31.65
CA PRO A 536 -17.92 72.76 -32.67
C PRO A 536 -17.16 74.04 -32.27
N THR A 537 -15.85 74.06 -32.47
CA THR A 537 -14.97 75.20 -32.11
C THR A 537 -15.39 76.51 -32.76
N VAL A 538 -15.96 76.45 -33.98
CA VAL A 538 -16.46 77.64 -34.70
C VAL A 538 -17.58 78.32 -33.91
N VAL A 539 -18.50 77.55 -33.33
CA VAL A 539 -19.58 78.07 -32.50
C VAL A 539 -19.00 78.72 -31.24
N SER A 540 -18.08 78.05 -30.55
CA SER A 540 -17.43 78.58 -29.35
C SER A 540 -16.65 79.88 -29.60
N ASN A 541 -15.93 79.98 -30.72
CA ASN A 541 -15.20 81.19 -31.11
C ASN A 541 -16.14 82.35 -31.46
N ALA A 542 -17.23 82.07 -32.17
CA ALA A 542 -18.23 83.08 -32.51
C ALA A 542 -18.87 83.68 -31.24
N PHE A 543 -19.26 82.84 -30.27
CA PHE A 543 -19.81 83.31 -29.00
C PHE A 543 -18.77 84.06 -28.15
N THR A 544 -17.50 83.65 -28.16
CA THR A 544 -16.43 84.40 -27.48
C THR A 544 -16.29 85.82 -28.05
N ALA A 545 -16.33 85.97 -29.37
CA ALA A 545 -16.30 87.29 -30.02
C ALA A 545 -17.55 88.12 -29.67
N LEU A 546 -18.73 87.49 -29.63
CA LEU A 546 -19.97 88.15 -29.20
C LEU A 546 -19.88 88.64 -27.75
N VAL A 547 -19.26 87.88 -26.83
CA VAL A 547 -19.04 88.31 -25.42
C VAL A 547 -18.08 89.48 -25.30
N LEU A 548 -17.09 89.61 -26.20
CA LEU A 548 -16.18 90.76 -26.22
C LEU A 548 -16.80 92.02 -26.86
N SER A 549 -17.85 91.85 -27.67
CA SER A 549 -18.48 92.96 -28.39
C SER A 549 -19.05 94.10 -27.51
N PRO A 550 -19.68 93.84 -26.34
CA PRO A 550 -20.18 94.92 -25.48
C PRO A 550 -19.05 95.74 -24.85
N LEU A 551 -17.86 95.15 -24.61
CA LEU A 551 -16.70 95.90 -24.11
C LEU A 551 -16.22 96.91 -25.16
N LEU A 552 -16.15 96.49 -26.43
CA LEU A 552 -15.81 97.38 -27.53
C LEU A 552 -16.86 98.48 -27.68
N LEU A 553 -18.15 98.13 -27.59
CA LEU A 553 -19.24 99.11 -27.62
C LEU A 553 -19.14 100.13 -26.47
N LEU A 554 -18.81 99.68 -25.25
CA LEU A 554 -18.62 100.55 -24.08
C LEU A 554 -17.50 101.57 -24.33
N LEU A 555 -16.37 101.15 -24.89
CA LEU A 555 -15.26 102.06 -25.21
C LEU A 555 -15.66 103.11 -26.26
N ILE A 556 -16.41 102.70 -27.30
CA ILE A 556 -16.96 103.63 -28.30
C ILE A 556 -17.91 104.64 -27.65
N LEU A 557 -18.81 104.18 -26.77
CA LEU A 557 -19.77 105.03 -26.08
C LEU A 557 -19.08 106.01 -25.12
N TRP A 558 -18.07 105.58 -24.37
CA TRP A 558 -17.27 106.48 -23.52
C TRP A 558 -16.61 107.59 -24.31
N PHE A 559 -16.05 107.26 -25.49
CA PHE A 559 -15.48 108.26 -26.39
C PHE A 559 -16.55 109.23 -26.89
N LYS A 560 -17.72 108.74 -27.32
CA LYS A 560 -18.83 109.59 -27.79
C LYS A 560 -19.43 110.48 -26.70
N LEU A 561 -19.50 109.99 -25.46
CA LEU A 561 -20.04 110.73 -24.31
C LEU A 561 -19.02 111.71 -23.69
N GLY A 562 -17.77 111.71 -24.16
CA GLY A 562 -16.72 112.61 -23.66
C GLY A 562 -16.16 112.23 -22.29
N ALA A 563 -16.27 110.96 -21.88
CA ALA A 563 -15.67 110.46 -20.64
C ALA A 563 -14.14 110.57 -20.73
N ASN A 564 -13.54 111.42 -19.90
CA ASN A 564 -12.10 111.69 -19.92
C ASN A 564 -11.47 111.50 -18.52
N ILE A 565 -10.14 111.39 -18.50
CA ILE A 565 -9.36 111.20 -17.27
C ILE A 565 -8.68 112.52 -16.84
N SER A 566 -9.26 113.67 -17.17
CA SER A 566 -8.64 115.00 -16.97
C SER A 566 -8.29 115.33 -15.52
N ASN A 567 -9.00 114.74 -14.55
CA ASN A 567 -8.77 114.96 -13.12
C ASN A 567 -7.79 113.95 -12.48
N PHE A 568 -6.95 113.29 -13.29
CA PHE A 568 -5.93 112.36 -12.77
C PHE A 568 -4.70 113.11 -12.26
N THR A 569 -4.58 113.25 -10.94
CA THR A 569 -3.39 113.83 -10.32
C THR A 569 -2.33 112.76 -10.08
N LEU A 570 -1.10 112.99 -10.55
CA LEU A 570 0.06 112.12 -10.33
C LEU A 570 0.61 112.22 -8.90
N SER A 571 -0.24 111.98 -7.89
CA SER A 571 0.21 111.84 -6.50
C SER A 571 0.66 110.41 -6.22
N PRO A 572 1.61 110.18 -5.30
CA PRO A 572 2.08 108.84 -4.97
C PRO A 572 0.94 107.89 -4.55
N SER A 573 -0.03 108.38 -3.79
CA SER A 573 -1.22 107.62 -3.37
C SER A 573 -2.12 107.22 -4.54
N THR A 574 -2.31 108.11 -5.53
CA THR A 574 -3.14 107.83 -6.71
C THR A 574 -2.48 106.75 -7.59
N ILE A 575 -1.18 106.87 -7.85
CA ILE A 575 -0.43 105.90 -8.66
C ILE A 575 -0.41 104.55 -7.95
N LEU A 576 -0.05 104.51 -6.66
CA LEU A 576 0.05 103.27 -5.90
C LEU A 576 -1.31 102.56 -5.77
N PHE A 577 -2.40 103.31 -5.64
CA PHE A 577 -3.75 102.75 -5.62
C PHE A 577 -4.12 102.08 -6.96
N HIS A 578 -3.95 102.78 -8.09
CA HIS A 578 -4.31 102.24 -9.40
C HIS A 578 -3.39 101.10 -9.82
N LEU A 579 -2.09 101.18 -9.54
CA LEU A 579 -1.13 100.10 -9.79
C LEU A 579 -1.43 98.89 -8.90
N GLY A 580 -1.71 99.10 -7.62
CA GLY A 580 -2.11 98.05 -6.69
C GLY A 580 -3.41 97.37 -7.11
N HIS A 581 -4.39 98.13 -7.58
CA HIS A 581 -5.64 97.59 -8.11
C HIS A 581 -5.43 96.78 -9.39
N ALA A 582 -4.62 97.28 -10.34
CA ALA A 582 -4.24 96.53 -11.54
C ALA A 582 -3.46 95.25 -11.19
N ALA A 583 -2.57 95.30 -10.20
CA ALA A 583 -1.83 94.15 -9.71
C ALA A 583 -2.75 93.11 -9.05
N MET A 584 -3.79 93.52 -8.33
CA MET A 584 -4.81 92.58 -7.81
C MET A 584 -5.58 91.90 -8.95
N LEU A 585 -6.01 92.63 -9.97
CA LEU A 585 -6.69 92.04 -11.14
C LEU A 585 -5.76 91.09 -11.91
N GLY A 586 -4.50 91.48 -12.10
CA GLY A 586 -3.47 90.61 -12.66
C GLY A 586 -3.23 89.36 -11.81
N LEU A 587 -3.19 89.49 -10.49
CA LEU A 587 -3.08 88.36 -9.57
C LEU A 587 -4.27 87.40 -9.72
N MET A 588 -5.50 87.89 -9.94
CA MET A 588 -6.65 87.02 -10.22
C MET A 588 -6.50 86.24 -11.53
N TYR A 589 -5.89 86.84 -12.56
CA TYR A 589 -5.55 86.11 -13.79
C TYR A 589 -4.47 85.05 -13.56
N VAL A 590 -3.43 85.36 -12.78
CA VAL A 590 -2.38 84.37 -12.43
C VAL A 590 -2.94 83.26 -11.53
N TYR A 591 -3.93 83.56 -10.68
CA TYR A 591 -4.69 82.55 -9.94
C TYR A 591 -5.44 81.62 -10.87
N TRP A 592 -6.14 82.15 -11.86
CA TRP A 592 -6.86 81.33 -12.83
C TRP A 592 -5.95 80.39 -13.64
N THR A 593 -4.71 80.81 -13.90
CA THR A 593 -3.78 80.06 -14.77
C THR A 593 -2.79 79.16 -14.03
N HIS A 594 -2.29 79.56 -12.85
CA HIS A 594 -1.13 78.91 -12.23
C HIS A 594 -1.15 78.81 -10.70
N LEU A 595 -1.63 79.81 -9.95
CA LEU A 595 -1.52 79.82 -8.48
C LEU A 595 -2.62 78.99 -7.82
N ASN A 596 -2.30 78.33 -6.71
CA ASN A 596 -3.33 77.78 -5.84
C ASN A 596 -3.97 78.85 -4.94
N MET A 597 -5.07 78.48 -4.28
CA MET A 597 -5.85 79.41 -3.46
C MET A 597 -5.03 80.04 -2.33
N PHE A 598 -4.21 79.27 -1.59
CA PHE A 598 -3.44 79.78 -0.46
C PHE A 598 -2.33 80.75 -0.88
N GLN A 599 -1.62 80.47 -1.97
CA GLN A 599 -0.60 81.37 -2.51
C GLN A 599 -1.25 82.69 -2.97
N THR A 600 -2.39 82.60 -3.66
CA THR A 600 -3.16 83.76 -4.12
C THR A 600 -3.59 84.62 -2.94
N LEU A 601 -4.15 84.01 -1.87
CA LEU A 601 -4.54 84.74 -0.67
C LEU A 601 -3.35 85.43 0.01
N LYS A 602 -2.18 84.79 0.08
CA LYS A 602 -0.97 85.41 0.62
C LYS A 602 -0.56 86.66 -0.16
N TYR A 603 -0.46 86.57 -1.49
CA TYR A 603 -0.08 87.73 -2.31
C TYR A 603 -1.17 88.81 -2.30
N LEU A 604 -2.44 88.40 -2.30
CA LEU A 604 -3.59 89.31 -2.23
C LEU A 604 -3.62 90.05 -0.90
N ALA A 605 -3.29 89.40 0.22
CA ALA A 605 -3.23 90.06 1.52
C ALA A 605 -2.16 91.18 1.54
N ILE A 606 -1.00 90.93 0.94
CA ILE A 606 0.10 91.91 0.85
C ILE A 606 -0.29 93.07 -0.08
N ILE A 607 -0.65 92.77 -1.33
CA ILE A 607 -1.00 93.79 -2.33
C ILE A 607 -2.27 94.55 -1.91
N GLY A 608 -3.24 93.84 -1.34
CA GLY A 608 -4.51 94.41 -0.86
C GLY A 608 -4.30 95.37 0.30
N SER A 609 -3.45 95.03 1.28
CA SER A 609 -3.13 95.92 2.40
C SER A 609 -2.45 97.22 1.91
N LEU A 610 -1.50 97.12 0.98
CA LEU A 610 -0.85 98.28 0.38
C LEU A 610 -1.84 99.14 -0.42
N THR A 611 -2.71 98.50 -1.21
CA THR A 611 -3.72 99.19 -2.02
C THR A 611 -4.76 99.88 -1.13
N PHE A 612 -5.14 99.26 -0.01
CA PHE A 612 -6.08 99.81 0.97
C PHE A 612 -5.55 101.12 1.57
N LEU A 613 -4.30 101.13 2.05
CA LEU A 613 -3.69 102.34 2.62
C LEU A 613 -3.55 103.46 1.58
N ALA A 614 -3.09 103.13 0.37
CA ALA A 614 -2.98 104.09 -0.73
C ALA A 614 -4.35 104.66 -1.14
N GLY A 615 -5.36 103.79 -1.23
CA GLY A 615 -6.74 104.13 -1.55
C GLY A 615 -7.37 105.04 -0.51
N ASN A 616 -7.20 104.75 0.79
CA ASN A 616 -7.71 105.58 1.86
C ASN A 616 -7.18 107.03 1.75
N ARG A 617 -5.87 107.18 1.55
CA ARG A 617 -5.25 108.51 1.38
C ARG A 617 -5.69 109.21 0.09
N MET A 618 -5.79 108.49 -1.04
CA MET A 618 -6.26 109.04 -2.30
C MET A 618 -7.72 109.52 -2.20
N LEU A 619 -8.59 108.71 -1.60
CA LEU A 619 -10.01 109.03 -1.43
C LEU A 619 -10.20 110.22 -0.49
N ALA A 620 -9.42 110.32 0.59
CA ALA A 620 -9.42 111.47 1.48
C ALA A 620 -9.04 112.77 0.73
N GLN A 621 -7.98 112.74 -0.09
CA GLN A 621 -7.59 113.89 -0.92
C GLN A 621 -8.69 114.30 -1.91
N LYS A 622 -9.36 113.32 -2.54
CA LYS A 622 -10.48 113.59 -3.44
C LYS A 622 -11.70 114.14 -2.69
N ALA A 623 -11.94 113.69 -1.45
CA ALA A 623 -13.02 114.20 -0.60
C ALA A 623 -12.77 115.65 -0.19
N VAL A 624 -11.55 116.00 0.21
CA VAL A 624 -11.15 117.40 0.51
C VAL A 624 -11.39 118.29 -0.71
N LYS A 625 -10.90 117.90 -1.90
CA LYS A 625 -11.18 118.63 -3.14
C LYS A 625 -12.66 118.79 -3.49
N ARG A 626 -13.54 117.91 -3.01
CA ARG A 626 -15.00 118.04 -3.18
C ARG A 626 -15.60 119.01 -2.17
N LEU A 627 -15.09 119.04 -0.94
CA LEU A 627 -15.49 119.98 0.10
C LEU A 627 -15.03 121.40 -0.24
N ASP A 628 -13.81 121.57 -0.77
CA ASP A 628 -13.26 122.87 -1.19
C ASP A 628 -13.92 123.43 -2.48
N ARG A 629 -14.72 122.61 -3.18
CA ARG A 629 -15.38 122.97 -4.45
C ARG A 629 -16.90 123.18 -4.28
N LYS A 630 -17.40 123.07 -3.05
CA LYS A 630 -18.72 123.57 -2.61
C LYS A 630 -18.53 124.93 -1.96
#